data_AF-A0A8T1VBI2-F1
#
_entry.id   AF-A0A8T1VBI2-F1
#
_cell.length_a   1.000
_cell.length_b   1.000
_cell.length_c   1.000
_cell.angle_alpha   90.00
_cell.angle_beta   90.00
_cell.angle_gamma   90.00
#
_symmetry.space_group_name_H-M   'P 1'
#
loop_
_entity.id
_entity.type
_entity.pdbx_description
1 polymer ?
#
loop_
_entity_poly.entity_id
_entity_poly.type
_entity_poly.pdbx_seq_one_letter_code
_entity_poly.pdbx_strand_id
1 'polypeptide(L)'
;MKEARARFDEFLCFLDEHDVPNELDDQTATALRMPERMQTKMLPLHDAFIDNSSSFNAILNEIVDGTPAGDSDSQAGLWEYVGGVARRIKNWGTLSGDDPFSFNFREAMEPRLTRLQRCWIDAVERALSKLEVAIGGHRLIQSRRDRETQLHKDQEAAKDEAYEKLRTFLADSRDRVLSAKISTIRFNHECSAASIKWTEEAEKEPTRTVHVYQLSKDSRIHVTLLGKMEFAPGVEVRQLAAVKTCQVVAVVVREGKTVIRKSQFPAQVDTVEEVEAEEAQVRTFPNACLLCSIRAKDRRVAFTFGAEGGRLGRVALYRFNESFSSLEAMRNIDMDTTFCLRAPFVDVLLTERSLCALDASGDLQSFDMRTRQTSTKVSLGSSADKKGWVGGLMCFTDELVLSRADINDGKQLCIDSMSSEDHRKLPSAVMTDAVVDGPVAVGCVDDVLYVVNPRNGVIYAAELRVTVRSDAYRIQRSGKNARQGSPRLHQHGGEEDPTEHWLRVFFHVFEKFPARSLVDDALSPQVSCSVALAIVVTENQQEKTPESDVAQVCREFFGHLMTDLRRLNKPLAGLELGKTLTCSTCLETRSVRRVLLSIVSFVPVQICRAEDNTLKLLQDGEDTAITSNGDIASDSSDSVGTEASEIAQTIRFGLLSPLLESWGGRCVVVTSMGKQSTGKSYFLNHLTGTTFAISGSRCTDGAWMSLRFLSTDMLLVVLDFEGLGLFERSEQEDIFLSVLNASVSMFTVFRMESRFDKDIDGLFSRFQKGVQLIKNDLRLFRGLLFMSVKDVNMNDRQGAVDELAVKLNAIFESSREQNFLTEMYAGQVVINCTPPFGTVEYYQSMENDAAKTLLSIVAEAATGFSTGKAFLDCLRIVLAKISFWTGRAWTKARRTWCSRISNNDFLEFFALGATCRSL
;
A
#
# COMPACT_ATOMS: atom_id res chain seq x y z
N MET A 1 -64.24 -22.60 -26.47
CA MET A 1 -63.66 -21.83 -25.34
C MET A 1 -62.59 -22.59 -24.56
N LYS A 2 -62.83 -23.81 -24.05
CA LYS A 2 -61.81 -24.57 -23.28
C LYS A 2 -60.47 -24.76 -24.03
N GLU A 3 -60.54 -25.03 -25.34
CA GLU A 3 -59.35 -25.22 -26.16
C GLU A 3 -58.56 -23.91 -26.41
N ALA A 4 -59.27 -22.79 -26.61
CA ALA A 4 -58.63 -21.49 -26.76
C ALA A 4 -57.95 -21.01 -25.46
N ARG A 5 -58.56 -21.31 -24.30
CA ARG A 5 -57.97 -21.03 -23.00
C ARG A 5 -56.72 -21.87 -22.75
N ALA A 6 -56.77 -23.17 -23.05
CA ALA A 6 -55.61 -24.04 -22.92
C ALA A 6 -54.42 -23.56 -23.77
N ARG A 7 -54.67 -23.12 -25.01
CA ARG A 7 -53.63 -22.54 -25.88
C ARG A 7 -53.06 -21.21 -25.37
N PHE A 8 -53.88 -20.40 -24.69
CA PHE A 8 -53.42 -19.16 -24.08
C PHE A 8 -52.58 -19.41 -22.83
N ASP A 9 -53.00 -20.34 -21.97
CA ASP A 9 -52.24 -20.74 -20.77
C ASP A 9 -50.90 -21.39 -21.18
N GLU A 10 -50.91 -22.22 -22.24
CA GLU A 10 -49.70 -22.82 -22.82
C GLU A 10 -48.76 -21.74 -23.41
N PHE A 11 -49.31 -20.71 -24.05
CA PHE A 11 -48.53 -19.56 -24.52
C PHE A 11 -47.88 -18.77 -23.38
N LEU A 12 -48.59 -18.54 -22.26
CA LEU A 12 -48.03 -17.87 -21.09
C LEU A 12 -46.92 -18.71 -20.42
N CYS A 13 -47.12 -20.03 -20.25
CA CYS A 13 -46.07 -20.92 -19.76
C CYS A 13 -44.84 -20.92 -20.68
N PHE A 14 -45.05 -20.88 -22.00
CA PHE A 14 -43.95 -20.85 -22.96
C PHE A 14 -43.13 -19.56 -22.89
N LEU A 15 -43.77 -18.41 -22.59
CA LEU A 15 -43.08 -17.16 -22.33
C LEU A 15 -42.29 -17.21 -21.01
N ASP A 16 -42.87 -17.77 -19.94
CA ASP A 16 -42.21 -17.93 -18.63
C ASP A 16 -40.96 -18.83 -18.72
N GLU A 17 -41.02 -19.93 -19.49
CA GLU A 17 -39.88 -20.84 -19.72
C GLU A 17 -38.67 -20.16 -20.36
N HIS A 18 -38.89 -19.07 -21.10
CA HIS A 18 -37.84 -18.32 -21.80
C HIS A 18 -37.53 -16.97 -21.12
N ASP A 19 -37.99 -16.77 -19.87
CA ASP A 19 -37.78 -15.57 -19.04
C ASP A 19 -38.22 -14.24 -19.69
N VAL A 20 -39.07 -14.31 -20.72
CA VAL A 20 -39.56 -13.14 -21.46
C VAL A 20 -40.36 -12.16 -20.59
N PRO A 21 -41.20 -12.58 -19.62
CA PRO A 21 -42.00 -11.65 -18.81
C PRO A 21 -41.18 -10.63 -18.02
N ASN A 22 -39.95 -10.97 -17.61
CA ASN A 22 -39.05 -10.07 -16.88
C ASN A 22 -38.42 -9.00 -17.79
N GLU A 23 -38.47 -9.19 -19.11
CA GLU A 23 -37.95 -8.24 -20.11
C GLU A 23 -39.03 -7.33 -20.71
N LEU A 24 -40.30 -7.57 -20.36
CA LEU A 24 -41.43 -6.76 -20.83
C LEU A 24 -41.63 -5.55 -19.91
N ASP A 25 -42.03 -4.42 -20.48
CA ASP A 25 -42.48 -3.29 -19.68
C ASP A 25 -43.78 -3.64 -18.92
N ASP A 26 -43.97 -3.01 -17.76
CA ASP A 26 -45.11 -3.28 -16.87
C ASP A 26 -46.46 -3.13 -17.60
N GLN A 27 -46.53 -2.23 -18.58
CA GLN A 27 -47.74 -1.98 -19.37
C GLN A 27 -48.06 -3.15 -20.31
N THR A 28 -47.07 -3.71 -20.98
CA THR A 28 -47.21 -4.87 -21.88
C THR A 28 -47.48 -6.14 -21.09
N ALA A 29 -46.77 -6.35 -19.98
CA ALA A 29 -47.02 -7.47 -19.07
C ALA A 29 -48.45 -7.44 -18.50
N THR A 30 -48.92 -6.25 -18.11
CA THR A 30 -50.31 -6.05 -17.67
C THR A 30 -51.28 -6.33 -18.79
N ALA A 31 -51.05 -5.82 -20.00
CA ALA A 31 -51.93 -6.03 -21.16
C ALA A 31 -52.02 -7.52 -21.58
N LEU A 32 -50.94 -8.31 -21.50
CA LEU A 32 -50.93 -9.74 -21.82
C LEU A 32 -51.93 -10.54 -20.99
N ARG A 33 -52.06 -10.24 -19.70
CA ARG A 33 -53.02 -10.88 -18.78
C ARG A 33 -54.43 -10.26 -18.80
N MET A 34 -54.69 -9.34 -19.72
CA MET A 34 -56.01 -8.70 -19.88
C MET A 34 -57.16 -9.69 -20.12
N PRO A 35 -57.01 -10.79 -20.90
CA PRO A 35 -58.08 -11.77 -21.08
C PRO A 35 -58.54 -12.45 -19.77
N GLU A 36 -57.60 -12.72 -18.84
CA GLU A 36 -57.90 -13.30 -17.53
C GLU A 36 -58.72 -12.32 -16.66
N ARG A 37 -58.36 -11.02 -16.69
CA ARG A 37 -59.09 -9.95 -16.00
C ARG A 37 -60.47 -9.69 -16.61
N MET A 38 -60.55 -9.70 -17.94
CA MET A 38 -61.82 -9.57 -18.65
C MET A 38 -62.78 -10.70 -18.30
N GLN A 39 -62.28 -11.93 -18.23
CA GLN A 39 -63.09 -13.09 -17.85
C GLN A 39 -63.59 -13.04 -16.40
N THR A 40 -62.74 -12.60 -15.46
CA THR A 40 -63.10 -12.52 -14.03
C THR A 40 -64.06 -11.37 -13.73
N LYS A 41 -64.06 -10.29 -14.53
CA LYS A 41 -64.88 -9.09 -14.30
C LYS A 41 -66.07 -8.93 -15.25
N MET A 42 -66.35 -9.93 -16.08
CA MET A 42 -67.41 -9.85 -17.10
C MET A 42 -68.83 -9.72 -16.52
N LEU A 43 -69.12 -10.39 -15.39
CA LEU A 43 -70.38 -10.19 -14.66
C LEU A 43 -70.47 -8.80 -14.03
N PRO A 44 -69.50 -8.34 -13.20
CA PRO A 44 -69.49 -6.98 -12.66
C PRO A 44 -69.61 -5.88 -13.71
N LEU A 45 -68.96 -6.07 -14.87
CA LEU A 45 -69.02 -5.13 -15.98
C LEU A 45 -70.42 -5.08 -16.62
N HIS A 46 -71.11 -6.22 -16.74
CA HIS A 46 -72.49 -6.27 -17.20
C HIS A 46 -73.46 -5.63 -16.20
N ASP A 47 -73.32 -5.93 -14.92
CA ASP A 47 -74.19 -5.37 -13.87
C ASP A 47 -73.99 -3.84 -13.79
N ALA A 48 -72.75 -3.35 -13.87
CA ALA A 48 -72.45 -1.92 -13.92
C ALA A 48 -73.03 -1.22 -15.17
N PHE A 49 -73.14 -1.91 -16.31
CA PHE A 49 -73.79 -1.35 -17.50
C PHE A 49 -75.29 -1.11 -17.30
N ILE A 50 -75.95 -1.97 -16.52
CA ILE A 50 -77.39 -1.86 -16.25
C ILE A 50 -77.66 -0.75 -15.23
N ASP A 51 -76.81 -0.61 -14.20
CA ASP A 51 -77.10 0.26 -13.06
C ASP A 51 -76.43 1.64 -13.11
N ASN A 52 -75.20 1.79 -13.66
CA ASN A 52 -74.46 3.06 -13.61
C ASN A 52 -73.31 3.17 -14.66
N SER A 53 -73.42 4.11 -15.61
CA SER A 53 -72.44 4.28 -16.68
C SER A 53 -71.03 4.70 -16.22
N SER A 54 -70.89 5.35 -15.05
CA SER A 54 -69.56 5.73 -14.54
C SER A 54 -68.82 4.53 -13.95
N SER A 55 -69.54 3.62 -13.28
CA SER A 55 -69.00 2.35 -12.78
C SER A 55 -68.57 1.42 -13.92
N PHE A 56 -69.35 1.40 -15.02
CA PHE A 56 -69.00 0.64 -16.22
C PHE A 56 -67.64 1.03 -16.81
N ASN A 57 -67.37 2.32 -16.98
CA ASN A 57 -66.07 2.77 -17.50
C ASN A 57 -64.93 2.56 -16.50
N ALA A 58 -65.19 2.66 -15.19
CA ALA A 58 -64.19 2.39 -14.16
C ALA A 58 -63.72 0.93 -14.16
N ILE A 59 -64.65 -0.03 -14.25
CA ILE A 59 -64.33 -1.46 -14.34
C ILE A 59 -63.61 -1.77 -15.67
N LEU A 60 -64.00 -1.10 -16.77
CA LEU A 60 -63.32 -1.27 -18.05
C LEU A 60 -61.87 -0.76 -18.01
N ASN A 61 -61.62 0.40 -17.40
CA ASN A 61 -60.27 0.93 -17.21
C ASN A 61 -59.44 0.01 -16.30
N GLU A 62 -60.03 -0.52 -15.24
CA GLU A 62 -59.35 -1.47 -14.35
C GLU A 62 -58.96 -2.78 -15.08
N ILE A 63 -59.78 -3.25 -16.03
CA ILE A 63 -59.44 -4.39 -16.88
C ILE A 63 -58.21 -4.07 -17.76
N VAL A 64 -58.13 -2.84 -18.28
CA VAL A 64 -57.01 -2.39 -19.13
C VAL A 64 -55.73 -2.15 -18.33
N ASP A 65 -55.83 -1.36 -17.27
CA ASP A 65 -54.68 -0.77 -16.56
C ASP A 65 -54.23 -1.62 -15.36
N GLY A 66 -55.00 -2.63 -14.96
CA GLY A 66 -54.64 -3.59 -13.89
C GLY A 66 -54.64 -3.02 -12.47
N THR A 67 -54.93 -1.72 -12.29
CA THR A 67 -54.94 -1.03 -11.00
C THR A 67 -56.36 -0.89 -10.44
N PRO A 68 -56.67 -1.34 -9.21
CA PRO A 68 -58.00 -1.21 -8.62
C PRO A 68 -58.38 0.28 -8.44
N ALA A 69 -59.59 0.64 -8.84
CA ALA A 69 -60.10 2.00 -8.64
C ALA A 69 -60.25 2.29 -7.13
N GLY A 70 -59.65 3.39 -6.66
CA GLY A 70 -59.65 3.81 -5.26
C GLY A 70 -61.05 4.05 -4.66
N ASP A 71 -61.18 3.70 -3.38
CA ASP A 71 -62.41 3.68 -2.58
C ASP A 71 -63.21 4.99 -2.55
N SER A 72 -64.54 4.85 -2.57
CA SER A 72 -65.45 5.71 -1.80
C SER A 72 -66.48 4.85 -1.06
N ASP A 73 -66.32 4.82 0.26
CA ASP A 73 -67.30 4.54 1.33
C ASP A 73 -68.40 3.50 1.10
N SER A 74 -68.17 2.28 1.62
CA SER A 74 -68.91 1.77 2.79
C SER A 74 -68.55 0.31 3.06
N GLN A 75 -67.76 0.08 4.12
CA GLN A 75 -67.67 -1.22 4.78
C GLN A 75 -69.00 -1.53 5.48
N ALA A 76 -69.92 -2.17 4.76
CA ALA A 76 -70.94 -3.05 5.32
C ALA A 76 -71.54 -3.92 4.19
N GLY A 77 -70.98 -5.12 3.95
CA GLY A 77 -71.66 -6.16 3.15
C GLY A 77 -70.85 -7.00 2.15
N LEU A 78 -69.53 -6.84 2.02
CA LEU A 78 -68.77 -7.55 0.96
C LEU A 78 -68.53 -9.06 1.20
N TRP A 79 -68.73 -9.55 2.42
CA TRP A 79 -68.74 -11.00 2.71
C TRP A 79 -70.11 -11.68 2.52
N GLU A 80 -71.17 -10.93 2.19
CA GLU A 80 -72.50 -11.50 1.91
C GLU A 80 -72.81 -11.61 0.39
N TYR A 81 -72.07 -10.94 -0.48
CA TYR A 81 -72.28 -11.02 -1.94
C TYR A 81 -71.35 -12.02 -2.65
N VAL A 82 -70.15 -12.29 -2.12
CA VAL A 82 -69.19 -13.25 -2.72
C VAL A 82 -69.67 -14.71 -2.55
N GLY A 83 -70.45 -15.01 -1.52
CA GLY A 83 -71.13 -16.31 -1.36
C GLY A 83 -72.30 -16.54 -2.35
N GLY A 84 -72.88 -15.46 -2.89
CA GLY A 84 -73.98 -15.50 -3.87
C GLY A 84 -73.49 -15.57 -5.33
N VAL A 85 -72.39 -14.90 -5.66
CA VAL A 85 -71.80 -14.91 -7.01
C VAL A 85 -71.09 -16.24 -7.31
N ALA A 86 -70.40 -16.84 -6.34
CA ALA A 86 -69.82 -18.18 -6.50
C ALA A 86 -70.88 -19.28 -6.69
N ARG A 87 -72.12 -19.06 -6.20
CA ARG A 87 -73.25 -19.98 -6.41
C ARG A 87 -73.99 -19.72 -7.74
N ARG A 88 -73.90 -18.52 -8.32
CA ARG A 88 -74.44 -18.21 -9.67
C ARG A 88 -73.47 -18.54 -10.81
N ILE A 89 -72.17 -18.43 -10.62
CA ILE A 89 -71.16 -18.86 -11.63
C ILE A 89 -71.20 -20.39 -11.82
N LYS A 90 -71.57 -21.15 -10.79
CA LYS A 90 -71.72 -22.62 -10.87
C LYS A 90 -72.93 -23.08 -11.71
N ASN A 91 -73.90 -22.19 -11.98
CA ASN A 91 -75.04 -22.45 -12.86
C ASN A 91 -74.87 -21.92 -14.30
N TRP A 92 -73.74 -21.30 -14.64
CA TRP A 92 -73.44 -20.86 -16.02
C TRP A 92 -73.16 -22.05 -16.97
N GLY A 93 -72.87 -23.24 -16.40
CA GLY A 93 -72.53 -24.45 -17.17
C GLY A 93 -73.72 -25.29 -17.64
N THR A 94 -74.96 -24.97 -17.28
CA THR A 94 -76.14 -25.80 -17.61
C THR A 94 -77.39 -24.95 -17.87
N LEU A 95 -77.39 -24.16 -18.94
CA LEU A 95 -78.61 -23.68 -19.60
C LEU A 95 -78.35 -23.66 -21.12
N SER A 96 -78.95 -24.62 -21.81
CA SER A 96 -79.17 -24.56 -23.23
C SER A 96 -80.13 -23.42 -23.54
N GLY A 97 -79.72 -22.48 -24.39
CA GLY A 97 -80.66 -21.83 -25.32
C GLY A 97 -80.89 -20.33 -25.24
N ASP A 98 -80.51 -19.63 -24.16
CA ASP A 98 -80.74 -18.17 -24.07
C ASP A 98 -79.50 -17.41 -23.58
N ASP A 99 -79.24 -16.30 -24.24
CA ASP A 99 -77.98 -15.56 -24.17
C ASP A 99 -77.97 -14.59 -22.97
N PRO A 100 -77.03 -14.70 -22.00
CA PRO A 100 -77.18 -14.09 -20.67
C PRO A 100 -76.93 -12.58 -20.59
N PHE A 101 -76.58 -11.94 -21.70
CA PHE A 101 -76.24 -10.51 -21.75
C PHE A 101 -77.19 -9.75 -22.68
N SER A 102 -77.70 -8.60 -22.24
CA SER A 102 -78.63 -7.78 -23.03
C SER A 102 -78.05 -7.37 -24.39
N PHE A 103 -78.90 -7.24 -25.41
CA PHE A 103 -78.48 -6.78 -26.75
C PHE A 103 -77.75 -5.44 -26.70
N ASN A 104 -78.26 -4.50 -25.89
CA ASN A 104 -77.67 -3.17 -25.70
C ASN A 104 -76.26 -3.21 -25.07
N PHE A 105 -76.00 -4.18 -24.17
CA PHE A 105 -74.65 -4.37 -23.61
C PHE A 105 -73.66 -4.82 -24.69
N ARG A 106 -74.09 -5.64 -25.64
CA ARG A 106 -73.22 -6.13 -26.71
C ARG A 106 -72.88 -5.05 -27.71
N GLU A 107 -73.87 -4.28 -28.17
CA GLU A 107 -73.61 -3.12 -29.04
C GLU A 107 -72.67 -2.11 -28.35
N ALA A 108 -72.82 -1.91 -27.04
CA ALA A 108 -71.94 -1.04 -26.28
C ALA A 108 -70.52 -1.60 -26.09
N MET A 109 -70.38 -2.94 -26.03
CA MET A 109 -69.10 -3.62 -25.87
C MET A 109 -68.37 -3.84 -27.20
N GLU A 110 -69.07 -3.97 -28.32
CA GLU A 110 -68.50 -4.31 -29.62
C GLU A 110 -67.36 -3.37 -30.09
N PRO A 111 -67.53 -2.03 -30.17
CA PRO A 111 -66.45 -1.13 -30.55
C PRO A 111 -65.31 -1.07 -29.51
N ARG A 112 -65.61 -1.36 -28.24
CA ARG A 112 -64.62 -1.37 -27.15
C ARG A 112 -63.80 -2.66 -27.15
N LEU A 113 -64.43 -3.80 -27.43
CA LEU A 113 -63.80 -5.10 -27.61
C LEU A 113 -62.80 -5.06 -28.75
N THR A 114 -63.13 -4.40 -29.88
CA THR A 114 -62.17 -4.22 -30.97
C THR A 114 -60.92 -3.46 -30.52
N ARG A 115 -61.08 -2.44 -29.66
CA ARG A 115 -59.95 -1.67 -29.11
C ARG A 115 -59.12 -2.51 -28.12
N LEU A 116 -59.78 -3.21 -27.20
CA LEU A 116 -59.13 -4.10 -26.24
C LEU A 116 -58.38 -5.24 -26.93
N GLN A 117 -58.99 -5.82 -27.97
CA GLN A 117 -58.38 -6.87 -28.78
C GLN A 117 -57.14 -6.36 -29.50
N ARG A 118 -57.17 -5.14 -30.05
CA ARG A 118 -55.99 -4.52 -30.66
C ARG A 118 -54.89 -4.29 -29.63
N CYS A 119 -55.20 -3.74 -28.45
CA CYS A 119 -54.21 -3.55 -27.39
C CYS A 119 -53.59 -4.87 -26.91
N TRP A 120 -54.38 -5.94 -26.82
CA TRP A 120 -53.88 -7.26 -26.46
C TRP A 120 -53.03 -7.88 -27.56
N ILE A 121 -53.44 -7.77 -28.83
CA ILE A 121 -52.64 -8.24 -29.98
C ILE A 121 -51.29 -7.52 -30.04
N ASP A 122 -51.28 -6.18 -29.87
CA ASP A 122 -50.03 -5.41 -29.84
C ASP A 122 -49.10 -5.89 -28.71
N ALA A 123 -49.66 -6.26 -27.55
CA ALA A 123 -48.89 -6.79 -26.43
C ALA A 123 -48.33 -8.20 -26.71
N VAL A 124 -49.12 -9.06 -27.37
CA VAL A 124 -48.69 -10.38 -27.84
C VAL A 124 -47.58 -10.25 -28.89
N GLU A 125 -47.70 -9.33 -29.85
CA GLU A 125 -46.67 -9.09 -30.87
C GLU A 125 -45.36 -8.60 -30.26
N ARG A 126 -45.42 -7.70 -29.27
CA ARG A 126 -44.23 -7.28 -28.51
C ARG A 126 -43.59 -8.43 -27.74
N ALA A 127 -44.39 -9.26 -27.05
CA ALA A 127 -43.88 -10.45 -26.37
C ALA A 127 -43.24 -11.45 -27.34
N LEU A 128 -43.85 -11.67 -28.50
CA LEU A 128 -43.30 -12.54 -29.55
C LEU A 128 -41.99 -11.98 -30.10
N SER A 129 -41.84 -10.66 -30.28
CA SER A 129 -40.58 -10.07 -30.72
C SER A 129 -39.43 -10.30 -29.72
N LYS A 130 -39.72 -10.24 -28.42
CA LYS A 130 -38.76 -10.51 -27.35
C LYS A 130 -38.43 -11.99 -27.25
N LEU A 131 -39.44 -12.84 -27.40
CA LEU A 131 -39.27 -14.29 -27.50
C LEU A 131 -38.44 -14.68 -28.73
N GLU A 132 -38.59 -14.01 -29.87
CA GLU A 132 -37.79 -14.26 -31.08
C GLU A 132 -36.31 -13.91 -30.87
N VAL A 133 -36.02 -12.85 -30.09
CA VAL A 133 -34.67 -12.50 -29.64
C VAL A 133 -34.12 -13.52 -28.63
N ALA A 134 -34.93 -13.97 -27.66
CA ALA A 134 -34.55 -14.96 -26.65
C ALA A 134 -34.27 -16.36 -27.26
N ILE A 135 -35.12 -16.81 -28.20
CA ILE A 135 -34.96 -18.07 -28.95
C ILE A 135 -33.79 -17.96 -29.94
N GLY A 136 -33.59 -16.79 -30.55
CA GLY A 136 -32.43 -16.49 -31.40
C GLY A 136 -31.11 -16.56 -30.62
N GLY A 137 -31.07 -16.03 -29.40
CA GLY A 137 -29.90 -16.08 -28.51
C GLY A 137 -29.53 -17.49 -28.05
N HIS A 138 -30.52 -18.30 -27.64
CA HIS A 138 -30.27 -19.65 -27.13
C HIS A 138 -29.77 -20.63 -28.20
N ARG A 139 -30.31 -20.57 -29.43
CA ARG A 139 -29.81 -21.42 -30.54
C ARG A 139 -28.42 -21.01 -31.02
N LEU A 140 -28.10 -19.71 -31.00
CA LEU A 140 -26.76 -19.25 -31.38
C LEU A 140 -25.73 -19.58 -30.30
N ILE A 141 -26.06 -19.49 -29.01
CA ILE A 141 -25.15 -19.86 -27.91
C ILE A 141 -24.93 -21.37 -27.86
N GLN A 142 -25.98 -22.17 -28.07
CA GLN A 142 -25.84 -23.63 -28.08
C GLN A 142 -25.18 -24.14 -29.36
N SER A 143 -25.53 -23.59 -30.54
CA SER A 143 -24.82 -23.90 -31.79
C SER A 143 -23.38 -23.38 -31.79
N ARG A 144 -23.09 -22.25 -31.14
CA ARG A 144 -21.73 -21.74 -30.99
C ARG A 144 -20.95 -22.56 -29.97
N ARG A 145 -21.53 -22.99 -28.85
CA ARG A 145 -20.89 -23.96 -27.94
C ARG A 145 -20.68 -25.30 -28.61
N ASP A 146 -21.64 -25.82 -29.36
CA ASP A 146 -21.53 -27.10 -30.03
C ASP A 146 -20.55 -27.03 -31.21
N ARG A 147 -20.52 -25.92 -31.97
CA ARG A 147 -19.51 -25.68 -33.01
C ARG A 147 -18.15 -25.33 -32.43
N GLU A 148 -18.04 -24.66 -31.29
CA GLU A 148 -16.76 -24.45 -30.61
C GLU A 148 -16.26 -25.76 -30.01
N THR A 149 -17.12 -26.60 -29.44
CA THR A 149 -16.77 -27.92 -28.93
C THR A 149 -16.42 -28.87 -30.07
N GLN A 150 -17.16 -28.84 -31.18
CA GLN A 150 -16.89 -29.63 -32.37
C GLN A 150 -15.65 -29.12 -33.12
N LEU A 151 -15.46 -27.81 -33.26
CA LEU A 151 -14.23 -27.21 -33.80
C LEU A 151 -13.04 -27.55 -32.92
N HIS A 152 -13.18 -27.55 -31.60
CA HIS A 152 -12.11 -27.94 -30.69
C HIS A 152 -11.83 -29.45 -30.79
N LYS A 153 -12.85 -30.30 -30.94
CA LYS A 153 -12.66 -31.73 -31.21
C LYS A 153 -12.06 -32.01 -32.58
N ASP A 154 -12.47 -31.27 -33.60
CA ASP A 154 -11.97 -31.37 -34.97
C ASP A 154 -10.56 -30.78 -35.08
N GLN A 155 -10.24 -29.73 -34.31
CA GLN A 155 -8.88 -29.21 -34.17
C GLN A 155 -7.98 -30.17 -33.43
N GLU A 156 -8.44 -30.78 -32.32
CA GLU A 156 -7.66 -31.79 -31.62
C GLU A 156 -7.51 -33.05 -32.49
N ALA A 157 -8.56 -33.51 -33.18
CA ALA A 157 -8.48 -34.62 -34.12
C ALA A 157 -7.58 -34.29 -35.32
N ALA A 158 -7.63 -33.07 -35.86
CA ALA A 158 -6.75 -32.64 -36.94
C ALA A 158 -5.31 -32.43 -36.45
N LYS A 159 -5.09 -32.00 -35.21
CA LYS A 159 -3.77 -31.95 -34.57
C LYS A 159 -3.25 -33.35 -34.31
N ASP A 160 -4.07 -34.28 -33.82
CA ASP A 160 -3.72 -35.68 -33.57
C ASP A 160 -3.46 -36.41 -34.89
N GLU A 161 -4.26 -36.15 -35.93
CA GLU A 161 -4.05 -36.69 -37.27
C GLU A 161 -2.83 -36.04 -37.93
N ALA A 162 -2.61 -34.73 -37.78
CA ALA A 162 -1.40 -34.07 -38.26
C ALA A 162 -0.18 -34.48 -37.46
N TYR A 163 -0.31 -34.74 -36.16
CA TYR A 163 0.74 -35.22 -35.27
C TYR A 163 1.04 -36.68 -35.56
N GLU A 164 0.06 -37.53 -35.86
CA GLU A 164 0.31 -38.90 -36.32
C GLU A 164 0.80 -38.94 -37.75
N LYS A 165 0.34 -38.08 -38.65
CA LYS A 165 0.96 -37.94 -39.98
C LYS A 165 2.39 -37.45 -39.85
N LEU A 166 2.65 -36.47 -38.99
CA LEU A 166 3.99 -35.97 -38.67
C LEU A 166 4.81 -37.08 -38.01
N ARG A 167 4.29 -37.82 -37.05
CA ARG A 167 4.97 -38.92 -36.37
C ARG A 167 5.25 -40.07 -37.31
N THR A 168 4.33 -40.39 -38.21
CA THR A 168 4.51 -41.44 -39.24
C THR A 168 5.50 -40.97 -40.30
N PHE A 169 5.43 -39.70 -40.70
CA PHE A 169 6.41 -39.04 -41.58
C PHE A 169 7.80 -38.94 -40.95
N LEU A 170 7.87 -38.69 -39.64
CA LEU A 170 9.09 -38.66 -38.85
C LEU A 170 9.61 -40.09 -38.62
N ALA A 171 8.74 -41.09 -38.44
CA ALA A 171 9.12 -42.49 -38.24
C ALA A 171 9.53 -43.20 -39.54
N ASP A 172 9.05 -42.77 -40.71
CA ASP A 172 9.42 -43.33 -42.01
C ASP A 172 10.85 -42.88 -42.39
N SER A 173 11.83 -43.65 -41.95
CA SER A 173 13.25 -43.27 -41.83
C SER A 173 14.03 -43.25 -43.16
N ARG A 174 13.37 -43.08 -44.32
CA ARG A 174 14.00 -43.32 -45.63
C ARG A 174 14.48 -42.06 -46.36
N ASP A 175 13.95 -40.87 -46.03
CA ASP A 175 14.22 -39.65 -46.82
C ASP A 175 14.61 -38.39 -46.02
N ARG A 176 15.03 -38.50 -44.76
CA ARG A 176 15.53 -37.33 -44.02
C ARG A 176 16.94 -36.95 -44.45
N VAL A 177 17.06 -36.12 -45.47
CA VAL A 177 18.24 -35.27 -45.64
C VAL A 177 18.10 -34.12 -44.66
N LEU A 178 18.85 -34.17 -43.55
CA LEU A 178 18.98 -33.06 -42.59
C LEU A 178 19.27 -31.77 -43.37
N SER A 179 18.41 -30.75 -43.20
CA SER A 179 18.49 -29.52 -43.98
C SER A 179 19.28 -28.46 -43.20
N ALA A 180 20.33 -27.95 -43.83
CA ALA A 180 21.11 -26.82 -43.34
C ALA A 180 20.80 -25.61 -44.22
N LYS A 181 20.18 -24.57 -43.64
CA LYS A 181 19.78 -23.35 -44.37
C LYS A 181 20.58 -22.15 -43.86
N ILE A 182 21.32 -21.49 -44.75
CA ILE A 182 21.98 -20.22 -44.43
C ILE A 182 20.92 -19.11 -44.39
N SER A 183 20.71 -18.50 -43.23
CA SER A 183 19.70 -17.47 -43.00
C SER A 183 20.22 -16.05 -43.23
N THR A 184 21.51 -15.79 -43.03
CA THR A 184 22.10 -14.47 -43.29
C THR A 184 23.61 -14.58 -43.51
N ILE A 185 24.15 -13.83 -44.48
CA ILE A 185 25.60 -13.65 -44.66
C ILE A 185 25.90 -12.14 -44.54
N ARG A 186 26.72 -11.75 -43.56
CA ARG A 186 27.18 -10.36 -43.38
C ARG A 186 28.70 -10.30 -43.54
N PHE A 187 29.17 -9.39 -44.37
CA PHE A 187 30.60 -9.14 -44.54
C PHE A 187 31.04 -8.02 -43.58
N ASN A 188 32.26 -8.11 -43.06
CA ASN A 188 32.89 -6.99 -42.37
C ASN A 188 33.15 -5.83 -43.36
N HIS A 189 33.42 -4.62 -42.86
CA HIS A 189 33.61 -3.42 -43.70
C HIS A 189 34.72 -3.54 -44.77
N GLU A 190 35.68 -4.44 -44.57
CA GLU A 190 36.78 -4.71 -45.49
C GLU A 190 36.52 -5.91 -46.43
N CYS A 191 35.34 -6.55 -46.33
CA CYS A 191 34.99 -7.81 -47.01
C CYS A 191 36.00 -8.95 -46.82
N SER A 192 36.85 -8.89 -45.80
CA SER A 192 37.88 -9.88 -45.48
C SER A 192 37.36 -11.04 -44.63
N ALA A 193 36.19 -10.90 -44.00
CA ALA A 193 35.53 -11.96 -43.25
C ALA A 193 34.01 -11.88 -43.39
N ALA A 194 33.36 -13.05 -43.51
CA ALA A 194 31.91 -13.20 -43.57
C ALA A 194 31.38 -13.92 -42.32
N SER A 195 30.40 -13.31 -41.65
CA SER A 195 29.58 -13.96 -40.61
C SER A 195 28.39 -14.62 -41.28
N ILE A 196 28.35 -15.96 -41.23
CA ILE A 196 27.31 -16.79 -41.84
C ILE A 196 26.43 -17.33 -40.71
N LYS A 197 25.17 -16.92 -40.67
CA LYS A 197 24.13 -17.51 -39.81
C LYS A 197 23.44 -18.62 -40.59
N TRP A 198 23.31 -19.79 -40.00
CA TRP A 198 22.64 -20.94 -40.59
C TRP A 198 21.81 -21.68 -39.54
N THR A 199 20.81 -22.43 -39.98
CA THR A 199 19.92 -23.23 -39.15
C THR A 199 19.96 -24.68 -39.60
N GLU A 200 20.12 -25.61 -38.65
CA GLU A 200 20.10 -27.06 -38.88
C GLU A 200 18.81 -27.64 -38.33
N GLU A 201 18.10 -28.42 -39.15
CA GLU A 201 17.00 -29.24 -38.65
C GLU A 201 17.55 -30.59 -38.22
N ALA A 202 17.55 -30.86 -36.92
CA ALA A 202 18.01 -32.11 -36.32
C ALA A 202 16.92 -32.73 -35.41
N GLU A 203 16.91 -34.05 -35.32
CA GLU A 203 16.04 -34.78 -34.39
C GLU A 203 16.55 -34.63 -32.96
N LYS A 204 15.72 -34.09 -32.05
CA LYS A 204 16.07 -33.81 -30.65
C LYS A 204 14.98 -34.34 -29.72
N GLU A 205 15.38 -34.89 -28.56
CA GLU A 205 14.44 -35.34 -27.54
C GLU A 205 13.60 -34.17 -26.97
N PRO A 206 12.37 -34.41 -26.46
CA PRO A 206 11.49 -33.35 -25.95
C PRO A 206 12.13 -32.57 -24.79
N THR A 207 12.63 -31.37 -25.06
CA THR A 207 13.22 -30.47 -24.07
C THR A 207 12.17 -29.54 -23.48
N ARG A 208 12.27 -29.24 -22.18
CA ARG A 208 11.44 -28.20 -21.56
C ARG A 208 12.02 -26.85 -21.95
N THR A 209 11.25 -26.04 -22.67
CA THR A 209 11.66 -24.69 -23.08
C THR A 209 10.97 -23.64 -22.21
N VAL A 210 11.75 -22.69 -21.70
CA VAL A 210 11.26 -21.53 -20.94
C VAL A 210 11.54 -20.26 -21.74
N HIS A 211 10.48 -19.57 -22.13
CA HIS A 211 10.57 -18.26 -22.76
C HIS A 211 10.68 -17.18 -21.69
N VAL A 212 11.67 -16.29 -21.84
CA VAL A 212 11.95 -15.22 -20.88
C VAL A 212 11.54 -13.89 -21.51
N TYR A 213 10.62 -13.19 -20.85
CA TYR A 213 10.15 -11.89 -21.27
C TYR A 213 10.62 -10.82 -20.28
N GLN A 214 11.06 -9.68 -20.80
CA GLN A 214 11.33 -8.47 -20.04
C GLN A 214 10.07 -7.61 -19.98
N LEU A 215 9.74 -7.15 -18.79
CA LEU A 215 8.69 -6.14 -18.57
C LEU A 215 9.36 -4.79 -18.33
N SER A 216 9.02 -3.76 -19.11
CA SER A 216 9.47 -2.38 -18.86
C SER A 216 8.27 -1.45 -18.62
N LYS A 217 8.42 -0.51 -17.68
CA LYS A 217 7.39 0.43 -17.25
C LYS A 217 7.81 1.86 -17.60
N ASP A 218 7.20 2.42 -18.64
CA ASP A 218 7.23 3.87 -18.93
C ASP A 218 5.86 4.48 -18.60
N SER A 219 4.82 4.11 -19.35
CA SER A 219 3.42 4.55 -19.17
C SER A 219 2.39 3.41 -19.34
N ARG A 220 2.73 2.40 -20.14
CA ARG A 220 2.10 1.06 -20.20
C ARG A 220 3.20 0.01 -20.04
N ILE A 221 2.84 -1.17 -19.52
CA ILE A 221 3.78 -2.29 -19.41
C ILE A 221 4.09 -2.79 -20.82
N HIS A 222 5.34 -2.65 -21.26
CA HIS A 222 5.81 -3.25 -22.51
C HIS A 222 6.40 -4.62 -22.19
N VAL A 223 6.04 -5.62 -23.01
CA VAL A 223 6.53 -6.99 -22.89
C VAL A 223 7.44 -7.28 -24.07
N THR A 224 8.71 -7.53 -23.80
CA THR A 224 9.72 -7.82 -24.84
C THR A 224 10.28 -9.22 -24.63
N LEU A 225 10.31 -10.05 -25.67
CA LEU A 225 10.95 -11.37 -25.59
C LEU A 225 12.48 -11.19 -25.51
N LEU A 226 13.11 -11.67 -24.43
CA LEU A 226 14.57 -11.70 -24.28
C LEU A 226 15.19 -12.92 -24.96
N GLY A 227 14.49 -14.05 -24.97
CA GLY A 227 14.96 -15.29 -25.56
C GLY A 227 14.37 -16.53 -24.90
N LYS A 228 14.98 -17.69 -25.18
CA LYS A 228 14.57 -18.99 -24.63
C LYS A 228 15.71 -19.70 -23.88
N MET A 229 15.32 -20.51 -22.89
CA MET A 229 16.19 -21.43 -22.14
C MET A 229 15.69 -22.85 -22.34
N GLU A 230 16.58 -23.79 -22.61
CA GLU A 230 16.22 -25.19 -22.85
C GLU A 230 16.78 -26.12 -21.79
N PHE A 231 15.91 -26.94 -21.20
CA PHE A 231 16.28 -27.94 -20.22
C PHE A 231 16.13 -29.33 -20.80
N ALA A 232 17.20 -30.12 -20.69
CA ALA A 232 17.22 -31.52 -21.12
C ALA A 232 16.15 -32.36 -20.39
N PRO A 233 15.68 -33.46 -20.99
CA PRO A 233 14.78 -34.41 -20.33
C PRO A 233 15.34 -34.87 -18.97
N GLY A 234 14.46 -35.01 -17.96
CA GLY A 234 14.85 -35.42 -16.61
C GLY A 234 15.49 -34.34 -15.73
N VAL A 235 15.61 -33.10 -16.22
CA VAL A 235 16.06 -31.96 -15.41
C VAL A 235 14.87 -31.29 -14.73
N GLU A 236 14.87 -31.27 -13.39
CA GLU A 236 13.85 -30.58 -12.59
C GLU A 236 14.29 -29.14 -12.31
N VAL A 237 13.54 -28.16 -12.79
CA VAL A 237 13.77 -26.74 -12.47
C VAL A 237 13.18 -26.43 -11.09
N ARG A 238 14.04 -26.07 -10.13
CA ARG A 238 13.64 -25.71 -8.76
C ARG A 238 13.33 -24.24 -8.61
N GLN A 239 14.16 -23.37 -9.17
CA GLN A 239 13.95 -21.93 -9.10
C GLN A 239 14.63 -21.23 -10.27
N LEU A 240 13.98 -20.17 -10.76
CA LEU A 240 14.53 -19.20 -11.70
C LEU A 240 14.50 -17.83 -11.03
N ALA A 241 15.60 -17.08 -11.09
CA ALA A 241 15.66 -15.73 -10.55
C ALA A 241 16.35 -14.79 -11.55
N ALA A 242 15.68 -13.67 -11.86
CA ALA A 242 16.31 -12.57 -12.56
C ALA A 242 17.34 -11.92 -11.63
N VAL A 243 18.59 -11.83 -12.08
CA VAL A 243 19.70 -11.28 -11.26
C VAL A 243 20.25 -9.97 -11.84
N LYS A 244 20.11 -9.76 -13.15
CA LYS A 244 20.35 -8.50 -13.88
C LYS A 244 19.37 -8.42 -15.06
N THR A 245 19.27 -7.27 -15.72
CA THR A 245 18.33 -7.00 -16.83
C THR A 245 18.25 -8.10 -17.88
N CYS A 246 19.38 -8.68 -18.27
CA CYS A 246 19.46 -9.76 -19.26
C CYS A 246 20.13 -11.03 -18.68
N GLN A 247 20.05 -11.25 -17.37
CA GLN A 247 20.66 -12.42 -16.71
C GLN A 247 19.68 -13.13 -15.79
N VAL A 248 19.60 -14.45 -15.95
CA VAL A 248 18.81 -15.34 -15.10
C VAL A 248 19.72 -16.39 -14.48
N VAL A 249 19.51 -16.68 -13.20
CA VAL A 249 20.10 -17.83 -12.52
C VAL A 249 19.05 -18.91 -12.38
N ALA A 250 19.38 -20.12 -12.83
CA ALA A 250 18.55 -21.31 -12.72
C ALA A 250 19.17 -22.30 -11.73
N VAL A 251 18.38 -22.75 -10.77
CA VAL A 251 18.71 -23.87 -9.88
C VAL A 251 17.94 -25.07 -10.38
N VAL A 252 18.67 -26.09 -10.82
CA VAL A 252 18.08 -27.31 -11.38
C VAL A 252 18.60 -28.55 -10.67
N VAL A 253 17.80 -29.60 -10.63
CA VAL A 253 18.20 -30.91 -10.12
C VAL A 253 18.26 -31.89 -11.30
N ARG A 254 19.40 -32.55 -11.46
CA ARG A 254 19.64 -33.56 -12.49
C ARG A 254 20.34 -34.75 -11.85
N GLU A 255 19.77 -35.95 -12.02
CA GLU A 255 20.35 -37.21 -11.51
C GLU A 255 20.69 -37.13 -10.00
N GLY A 256 19.80 -36.53 -9.21
CA GLY A 256 20.00 -36.36 -7.77
C GLY A 256 21.03 -35.31 -7.35
N LYS A 257 21.64 -34.57 -8.29
CA LYS A 257 22.60 -33.49 -8.04
C LYS A 257 21.96 -32.13 -8.33
N THR A 258 22.30 -31.12 -7.54
CA THR A 258 21.86 -29.74 -7.81
C THR A 258 22.88 -29.04 -8.68
N VAL A 259 22.46 -28.51 -9.82
CA VAL A 259 23.30 -27.73 -10.74
C VAL A 259 22.77 -26.31 -10.80
N ILE A 260 23.68 -25.34 -10.71
CA ILE A 260 23.36 -23.92 -10.81
C ILE A 260 23.90 -23.42 -12.14
N ARG A 261 23.01 -22.84 -12.94
CA ARG A 261 23.33 -22.28 -14.24
C ARG A 261 23.05 -20.79 -14.24
N LYS A 262 23.92 -20.03 -14.89
CA LYS A 262 23.73 -18.64 -15.23
C LYS A 262 23.44 -18.57 -16.72
N SER A 263 22.35 -17.93 -17.10
CA SER A 263 21.95 -17.73 -18.49
C SER A 263 21.99 -16.25 -18.80
N GLN A 264 22.77 -15.87 -19.82
CA GLN A 264 22.90 -14.49 -20.31
C GLN A 264 22.16 -14.35 -21.64
N PHE A 265 21.26 -13.38 -21.70
CA PHE A 265 20.59 -12.98 -22.93
C PHE A 265 21.35 -11.80 -23.56
N PRO A 266 21.49 -11.74 -24.89
CA PRO A 266 22.11 -10.59 -25.54
C PRO A 266 21.29 -9.32 -25.30
N ALA A 267 21.97 -8.20 -25.06
CA ALA A 267 21.34 -6.89 -24.98
C ALA A 267 20.86 -6.50 -26.39
N GLN A 268 19.59 -6.09 -26.52
CA GLN A 268 18.86 -5.80 -27.77
C GLN A 268 19.76 -5.34 -28.93
N VAL A 269 19.85 -6.18 -29.96
CA VAL A 269 20.18 -5.77 -31.33
C VAL A 269 18.91 -6.06 -32.12
N ASP A 270 18.32 -5.03 -32.73
CA ASP A 270 17.10 -5.06 -33.56
C ASP A 270 16.96 -6.34 -34.40
N THR A 271 16.35 -7.37 -33.82
CA THR A 271 16.06 -8.61 -34.53
C THR A 271 14.74 -9.17 -34.01
N VAL A 272 13.84 -9.44 -34.95
CA VAL A 272 12.52 -10.05 -34.76
C VAL A 272 12.66 -11.56 -34.45
N GLU A 273 13.82 -12.01 -33.96
CA GLU A 273 14.19 -13.43 -33.88
C GLU A 273 14.40 -13.91 -32.44
N GLU A 274 13.95 -15.13 -32.15
CA GLU A 274 14.21 -15.81 -30.88
C GLU A 274 15.70 -16.13 -30.74
N VAL A 275 16.34 -15.66 -29.67
CA VAL A 275 17.76 -15.92 -29.39
C VAL A 275 17.92 -16.87 -28.21
N GLU A 276 18.83 -17.84 -28.34
CA GLU A 276 19.20 -18.74 -27.24
C GLU A 276 20.12 -18.04 -26.24
N ALA A 277 19.89 -18.29 -24.95
CA ALA A 277 20.72 -17.75 -23.89
C ALA A 277 22.11 -18.40 -23.87
N GLU A 278 23.15 -17.62 -23.63
CA GLU A 278 24.48 -18.15 -23.32
C GLU A 278 24.47 -18.74 -21.90
N GLU A 279 24.58 -20.06 -21.79
CA GLU A 279 24.56 -20.76 -20.50
C GLU A 279 25.97 -21.04 -19.97
N ALA A 280 26.19 -20.71 -18.70
CA ALA A 280 27.40 -21.05 -17.95
C ALA A 280 27.03 -21.80 -16.66
N GLN A 281 27.68 -22.93 -16.42
CA GLN A 281 27.53 -23.65 -15.16
C GLN A 281 28.33 -22.95 -14.05
N VAL A 282 27.66 -22.57 -12.96
CA VAL A 282 28.23 -21.85 -11.82
C VAL A 282 28.78 -22.83 -10.78
N ARG A 283 27.95 -23.80 -10.36
CA ARG A 283 28.32 -24.79 -9.34
C ARG A 283 27.44 -26.03 -9.41
N THR A 284 27.99 -27.17 -8.97
CA THR A 284 27.23 -28.40 -8.76
C THR A 284 27.39 -28.87 -7.32
N PHE A 285 26.27 -29.20 -6.69
CA PHE A 285 26.22 -29.85 -5.38
C PHE A 285 25.86 -31.33 -5.53
N PRO A 286 26.43 -32.21 -4.69
CA PRO A 286 26.23 -33.65 -4.80
C PRO A 286 24.82 -34.11 -4.43
N ASN A 287 24.07 -33.30 -3.69
CA ASN A 287 22.74 -33.65 -3.18
C ASN A 287 21.65 -32.89 -3.93
N ALA A 288 20.47 -33.47 -4.00
CA ALA A 288 19.29 -32.87 -4.60
C ALA A 288 18.73 -31.78 -3.68
N CYS A 289 18.61 -30.56 -4.21
CA CYS A 289 17.98 -29.45 -3.55
C CYS A 289 16.46 -29.66 -3.57
N LEU A 290 15.81 -29.50 -2.43
CA LEU A 290 14.36 -29.67 -2.30
C LEU A 290 13.64 -28.35 -2.61
N LEU A 291 14.01 -27.31 -1.87
CA LEU A 291 13.55 -25.92 -1.99
C LEU A 291 14.75 -24.98 -2.00
N CYS A 292 14.64 -23.85 -2.68
CA CYS A 292 15.63 -22.79 -2.63
C CYS A 292 15.01 -21.40 -2.72
N SER A 293 15.71 -20.42 -2.17
CA SER A 293 15.33 -19.01 -2.23
C SER A 293 16.55 -18.18 -2.63
N ILE A 294 16.42 -17.39 -3.70
CA ILE A 294 17.49 -16.55 -4.25
C ILE A 294 17.13 -15.09 -3.99
N ARG A 295 18.01 -14.37 -3.29
CA ARG A 295 17.90 -12.94 -3.07
C ARG A 295 18.91 -12.20 -3.96
N ALA A 296 18.46 -11.76 -5.13
CA ALA A 296 19.31 -11.09 -6.10
C ALA A 296 19.93 -9.79 -5.55
N LYS A 297 19.16 -9.00 -4.79
CA LYS A 297 19.53 -7.67 -4.25
C LYS A 297 20.81 -7.67 -3.40
N ASP A 298 21.13 -8.75 -2.69
CA ASP A 298 22.38 -8.89 -1.91
C ASP A 298 23.26 -10.08 -2.31
N ARG A 299 22.87 -10.77 -3.38
CA ARG A 299 23.54 -11.94 -3.95
C ARG A 299 23.51 -13.18 -3.05
N ARG A 300 22.55 -13.32 -2.13
CA ARG A 300 22.45 -14.51 -1.27
C ARG A 300 21.52 -15.57 -1.83
N VAL A 301 21.77 -16.83 -1.48
CA VAL A 301 20.92 -17.96 -1.83
C VAL A 301 20.89 -18.99 -0.71
N ALA A 302 19.71 -19.54 -0.46
CA ALA A 302 19.46 -20.63 0.47
C ALA A 302 19.11 -21.90 -0.30
N PHE A 303 19.80 -23.01 -0.01
CA PHE A 303 19.47 -24.34 -0.53
C PHE A 303 19.07 -25.27 0.60
N THR A 304 17.96 -25.98 0.44
CA THR A 304 17.54 -26.99 1.43
C THR A 304 17.91 -28.39 0.96
N PHE A 305 18.45 -29.20 1.88
CA PHE A 305 18.92 -30.55 1.61
C PHE A 305 18.51 -31.52 2.72
N GLY A 306 18.27 -32.79 2.36
CA GLY A 306 18.20 -33.90 3.31
C GLY A 306 16.95 -33.96 4.19
N ALA A 307 15.79 -33.52 3.69
CA ALA A 307 14.50 -33.63 4.39
C ALA A 307 13.83 -35.03 4.26
N GLU A 308 14.63 -36.08 4.12
CA GLU A 308 14.11 -37.45 3.95
C GLU A 308 13.71 -38.07 5.30
N GLY A 309 12.71 -38.95 5.30
CA GLY A 309 12.32 -39.73 6.49
C GLY A 309 11.64 -38.94 7.60
N GLY A 310 10.94 -37.84 7.28
CA GLY A 310 10.22 -37.01 8.25
C GLY A 310 11.08 -35.97 8.97
N ARG A 311 12.35 -35.83 8.57
CA ARG A 311 13.24 -34.74 9.01
C ARG A 311 13.01 -33.48 8.18
N LEU A 312 13.25 -32.32 8.77
CA LEU A 312 13.29 -31.04 8.09
C LEU A 312 14.58 -30.88 7.27
N GLY A 313 15.70 -31.44 7.75
CA GLY A 313 16.98 -31.41 7.05
C GLY A 313 17.80 -30.15 7.37
N ARG A 314 18.56 -29.63 6.40
CA ARG A 314 19.43 -28.46 6.58
C ARG A 314 19.27 -27.41 5.48
N VAL A 315 19.49 -26.16 5.82
CA VAL A 315 19.67 -25.06 4.86
C VAL A 315 21.13 -24.70 4.75
N ALA A 316 21.65 -24.64 3.53
CA ALA A 316 22.98 -24.14 3.22
C ALA A 316 22.87 -22.77 2.54
N LEU A 317 23.43 -21.75 3.20
CA LEU A 317 23.47 -20.37 2.74
C LEU A 317 24.78 -20.09 2.00
N TYR A 318 24.65 -19.51 0.80
CA TYR A 318 25.77 -19.10 -0.03
C TYR A 318 25.59 -17.66 -0.51
N ARG A 319 26.69 -17.08 -1.00
CA ARG A 319 26.71 -15.77 -1.65
C ARG A 319 27.33 -15.87 -3.05
N PHE A 320 26.66 -15.31 -4.04
CA PHE A 320 27.22 -15.12 -5.37
C PHE A 320 28.23 -13.96 -5.37
N ASN A 321 29.24 -14.06 -6.23
CA ASN A 321 30.06 -12.91 -6.60
C ASN A 321 29.24 -11.90 -7.45
N GLU A 322 29.83 -10.76 -7.78
CA GLU A 322 29.16 -9.68 -8.53
C GLU A 322 28.70 -10.05 -9.95
N SER A 323 29.38 -11.01 -10.57
CA SER A 323 29.08 -11.50 -11.91
C SER A 323 28.19 -12.76 -11.90
N PHE A 324 27.73 -13.21 -10.72
CA PHE A 324 26.96 -14.44 -10.53
C PHE A 324 27.62 -15.70 -11.16
N SER A 325 28.94 -15.70 -11.25
CA SER A 325 29.74 -16.78 -11.85
C SER A 325 30.36 -17.72 -10.82
N SER A 326 30.39 -17.35 -9.54
CA SER A 326 30.88 -18.21 -8.45
C SER A 326 30.01 -18.08 -7.19
N LEU A 327 30.12 -19.08 -6.30
CA LEU A 327 29.36 -19.18 -5.05
C LEU A 327 30.28 -19.45 -3.86
N GLU A 328 30.21 -18.59 -2.87
CA GLU A 328 30.95 -18.69 -1.61
C GLU A 328 30.04 -19.19 -0.49
N ALA A 329 30.51 -20.15 0.30
CA ALA A 329 29.74 -20.68 1.42
C ALA A 329 29.70 -19.65 2.55
N MET A 330 28.51 -19.40 3.10
CA MET A 330 28.33 -18.52 4.26
C MET A 330 28.13 -19.33 5.54
N ARG A 331 27.05 -20.11 5.59
CA ARG A 331 26.61 -20.79 6.81
C ARG A 331 25.70 -21.97 6.50
N ASN A 332 25.66 -22.95 7.38
CA ASN A 332 24.63 -23.99 7.39
C ASN A 332 23.74 -23.83 8.63
N ILE A 333 22.44 -24.07 8.46
CA ILE A 333 21.42 -24.05 9.49
C ILE A 333 20.78 -25.44 9.53
N ASP A 334 20.79 -26.07 10.69
CA ASP A 334 20.10 -27.34 10.92
C ASP A 334 18.62 -27.04 11.19
N MET A 335 17.74 -27.38 10.25
CA MET A 335 16.32 -27.03 10.34
C MET A 335 15.59 -27.84 11.41
N ASP A 336 16.03 -29.08 11.68
CA ASP A 336 15.44 -29.95 12.70
C ASP A 336 15.58 -29.35 14.11
N THR A 337 16.67 -28.63 14.35
CA THR A 337 16.93 -27.96 15.64
C THR A 337 16.44 -26.52 15.69
N THR A 338 16.30 -25.88 14.54
CA THR A 338 15.98 -24.44 14.46
C THR A 338 14.48 -24.18 14.43
N PHE A 339 13.71 -25.02 13.74
CA PHE A 339 12.28 -24.82 13.52
C PHE A 339 11.45 -25.88 14.24
N CYS A 340 10.29 -25.49 14.77
CA CYS A 340 9.30 -26.37 15.40
C CYS A 340 8.11 -26.64 14.46
N LEU A 341 8.37 -26.56 13.16
CA LEU A 341 7.41 -26.77 12.08
C LEU A 341 7.34 -28.25 11.67
N ARG A 342 6.29 -28.64 10.95
CA ARG A 342 6.12 -30.04 10.49
C ARG A 342 6.85 -30.27 9.18
N ALA A 343 7.52 -31.42 9.07
CA ALA A 343 8.08 -31.87 7.80
C ALA A 343 6.98 -32.39 6.86
N PRO A 344 7.10 -32.19 5.53
CA PRO A 344 8.10 -31.37 4.84
C PRO A 344 7.71 -29.88 4.82
N PHE A 345 8.71 -29.01 4.62
CA PHE A 345 8.44 -27.63 4.23
C PHE A 345 7.83 -27.57 2.83
N VAL A 346 6.86 -26.68 2.66
CA VAL A 346 6.25 -26.37 1.38
C VAL A 346 6.95 -25.19 0.72
N ASP A 347 7.49 -24.26 1.53
CA ASP A 347 8.22 -23.12 0.98
C ASP A 347 9.26 -22.54 1.95
N VAL A 348 10.26 -21.86 1.40
CA VAL A 348 11.28 -21.09 2.12
C VAL A 348 11.54 -19.75 1.44
N LEU A 349 11.63 -18.68 2.22
CA LEU A 349 11.90 -17.33 1.73
C LEU A 349 13.08 -16.73 2.49
N LEU A 350 14.10 -16.27 1.76
CA LEU A 350 15.24 -15.57 2.32
C LEU A 350 15.03 -14.06 2.28
N THR A 351 14.91 -13.44 3.45
CA THR A 351 14.84 -11.98 3.62
C THR A 351 16.22 -11.43 4.02
N GLU A 352 16.34 -10.12 4.16
CA GLU A 352 17.56 -9.41 4.55
C GLU A 352 18.07 -9.93 5.90
N ARG A 353 17.17 -10.10 6.87
CA ARG A 353 17.51 -10.44 8.25
C ARG A 353 17.14 -11.86 8.66
N SER A 354 16.19 -12.50 7.98
CA SER A 354 15.65 -13.80 8.41
C SER A 354 15.47 -14.81 7.29
N LEU A 355 15.50 -16.09 7.66
CA LEU A 355 15.05 -17.20 6.83
C LEU A 355 13.65 -17.61 7.28
N CYS A 356 12.65 -17.41 6.42
CA CYS A 356 11.28 -17.83 6.68
C CYS A 356 11.04 -19.22 6.10
N ALA A 357 10.35 -20.07 6.86
CA ALA A 357 9.96 -21.42 6.44
C ALA A 357 8.46 -21.64 6.70
N LEU A 358 7.83 -22.37 5.78
CA LEU A 358 6.40 -22.66 5.80
C LEU A 358 6.17 -24.16 5.67
N ASP A 359 5.35 -24.72 6.56
CA ASP A 359 4.96 -26.13 6.50
C ASP A 359 3.65 -26.38 5.74
N ALA A 360 3.35 -27.66 5.52
CA ALA A 360 2.14 -28.10 4.84
C ALA A 360 0.84 -27.77 5.58
N SER A 361 0.90 -27.47 6.88
CA SER A 361 -0.26 -26.98 7.65
C SER A 361 -0.57 -25.51 7.39
N GLY A 362 0.33 -24.77 6.72
CA GLY A 362 0.24 -23.32 6.58
C GLY A 362 0.81 -22.56 7.78
N ASP A 363 1.60 -23.24 8.62
CA ASP A 363 2.28 -22.60 9.73
C ASP A 363 3.66 -22.10 9.31
N LEU A 364 3.97 -20.87 9.74
CA LEU A 364 5.17 -20.11 9.40
C LEU A 364 6.03 -19.90 10.64
N GLN A 365 7.35 -19.98 10.46
CA GLN A 365 8.34 -19.47 11.40
C GLN A 365 9.47 -18.76 10.64
N SER A 366 10.08 -17.77 11.29
CA SER A 366 11.26 -17.09 10.79
C SER A 366 12.45 -17.31 11.73
N PHE A 367 13.63 -17.44 11.16
CA PHE A 367 14.89 -17.53 11.89
C PHE A 367 15.74 -16.31 11.60
N ASP A 368 15.94 -15.45 12.60
CA ASP A 368 16.79 -14.26 12.47
C ASP A 368 18.26 -14.68 12.44
N MET A 369 18.94 -14.36 11.33
CA MET A 369 20.32 -14.77 11.10
C MET A 369 21.33 -14.08 12.02
N ARG A 370 21.00 -12.88 12.51
CA ARG A 370 21.84 -12.04 13.36
C ARG A 370 21.69 -12.42 14.83
N THR A 371 20.47 -12.45 15.35
CA THR A 371 20.19 -12.78 16.76
C THR A 371 20.21 -14.28 17.02
N ARG A 372 20.06 -15.10 15.96
CA ARG A 372 19.93 -16.57 16.02
C ARG A 372 18.71 -17.03 16.81
N GLN A 373 17.67 -16.21 16.83
CA GLN A 373 16.40 -16.54 17.45
C GLN A 373 15.40 -16.98 16.38
N THR A 374 14.63 -18.03 16.71
CA THR A 374 13.48 -18.45 15.91
C THR A 374 12.23 -17.79 16.48
N SER A 375 11.37 -17.27 15.61
CA SER A 375 10.11 -16.69 16.01
C SER A 375 9.12 -17.71 16.55
N THR A 376 8.07 -17.23 17.20
CA THR A 376 6.92 -18.05 17.54
C THR A 376 6.24 -18.56 16.28
N LYS A 377 5.65 -19.75 16.39
CA LYS A 377 4.89 -20.36 15.30
C LYS A 377 3.59 -19.58 15.07
N VAL A 378 3.36 -19.13 13.84
CA VAL A 378 2.16 -18.36 13.46
C VAL A 378 1.54 -18.92 12.18
N SER A 379 0.21 -18.98 12.09
CA SER A 379 -0.47 -19.42 10.87
C SER A 379 -0.68 -18.24 9.91
N LEU A 380 -0.19 -18.38 8.68
CA LEU A 380 -0.36 -17.39 7.60
C LEU A 380 -1.45 -17.91 6.65
N GLY A 381 -2.70 -17.55 6.96
CA GLY A 381 -3.90 -18.03 6.26
C GLY A 381 -5.14 -18.10 7.17
N SER A 382 -6.34 -18.14 6.63
CA SER A 382 -7.55 -18.53 7.38
C SER A 382 -7.60 -20.05 7.56
N SER A 383 -7.70 -20.53 8.81
CA SER A 383 -7.82 -21.97 9.13
C SER A 383 -9.11 -22.61 8.59
N ALA A 384 -10.07 -21.83 8.09
CA ALA A 384 -11.39 -22.31 7.70
C ALA A 384 -11.42 -22.93 6.29
N ASP A 385 -10.58 -22.48 5.36
CA ASP A 385 -10.62 -22.92 3.96
C ASP A 385 -9.27 -23.45 3.51
N LYS A 386 -9.06 -24.76 3.68
CA LYS A 386 -7.90 -25.51 3.17
C LYS A 386 -7.94 -25.70 1.65
N LYS A 387 -8.32 -24.69 0.87
CA LYS A 387 -8.39 -24.76 -0.60
C LYS A 387 -7.29 -23.90 -1.22
N GLY A 388 -6.24 -24.58 -1.69
CA GLY A 388 -5.40 -24.17 -2.82
C GLY A 388 -4.72 -22.81 -2.75
N TRP A 389 -3.61 -22.72 -1.99
CA TRP A 389 -2.66 -21.60 -2.10
C TRP A 389 -2.07 -21.52 -3.51
N VAL A 390 -1.73 -20.31 -3.95
CA VAL A 390 -1.19 -20.05 -5.28
C VAL A 390 0.16 -19.34 -5.17
N GLY A 391 1.18 -19.94 -5.79
CA GLY A 391 2.55 -19.43 -5.72
C GLY A 391 3.24 -19.71 -4.38
N GLY A 392 4.36 -19.03 -4.15
CA GLY A 392 5.14 -19.11 -2.92
C GLY A 392 4.88 -17.97 -1.94
N LEU A 393 5.63 -17.95 -0.85
CA LEU A 393 5.80 -16.83 0.06
C LEU A 393 6.33 -15.63 -0.70
N MET A 394 5.75 -14.47 -0.42
CA MET A 394 6.09 -13.19 -1.02
C MET A 394 6.46 -12.20 0.07
N CYS A 395 7.25 -11.20 -0.30
CA CYS A 395 7.63 -10.10 0.57
C CYS A 395 7.35 -8.77 -0.11
N PHE A 396 6.79 -7.82 0.64
CA PHE A 396 6.47 -6.48 0.19
C PHE A 396 7.02 -5.44 1.18
N THR A 397 7.08 -4.20 0.73
CA THR A 397 7.44 -2.99 1.48
C THR A 397 8.79 -3.17 2.16
N ASP A 398 9.84 -3.26 1.36
CA ASP A 398 11.21 -3.53 1.83
C ASP A 398 11.31 -4.73 2.79
N GLU A 399 10.54 -5.78 2.50
CA GLU A 399 10.52 -7.03 3.26
C GLU A 399 9.98 -6.89 4.70
N LEU A 400 9.30 -5.77 5.00
CA LEU A 400 8.57 -5.58 6.26
C LEU A 400 7.27 -6.39 6.33
N VAL A 401 6.79 -6.88 5.19
CA VAL A 401 5.52 -7.60 5.09
C VAL A 401 5.75 -8.94 4.40
N LEU A 402 5.42 -10.03 5.10
CA LEU A 402 5.35 -11.38 4.55
C LEU A 402 3.92 -11.67 4.12
N SER A 403 3.75 -12.26 2.94
CA SER A 403 2.43 -12.50 2.38
C SER A 403 2.33 -13.80 1.63
N ARG A 404 1.09 -14.25 1.46
CA ARG A 404 0.73 -15.43 0.69
C ARG A 404 -0.57 -15.17 -0.07
N ALA A 405 -0.69 -15.73 -1.27
CA ALA A 405 -1.90 -15.61 -2.06
C ALA A 405 -2.73 -16.90 -2.07
N ASP A 406 -4.04 -16.71 -2.08
CA ASP A 406 -5.07 -17.72 -2.29
C ASP A 406 -6.15 -17.21 -3.24
N ILE A 407 -6.96 -18.13 -3.77
CA ILE A 407 -8.11 -17.78 -4.60
C ILE A 407 -9.37 -18.04 -3.78
N ASN A 408 -10.19 -17.00 -3.61
CA ASN A 408 -11.45 -17.12 -2.89
C ASN A 408 -12.55 -17.81 -3.73
N ASP A 409 -13.68 -18.14 -3.10
CA ASP A 409 -14.84 -18.76 -3.78
C ASP A 409 -15.41 -17.89 -4.93
N GLY A 410 -15.18 -16.57 -4.88
CA GLY A 410 -15.53 -15.62 -5.94
C GLY A 410 -14.55 -15.59 -7.11
N LYS A 411 -13.58 -16.51 -7.19
CA LYS A 411 -12.51 -16.55 -8.20
C LYS A 411 -11.64 -15.29 -8.23
N GLN A 412 -11.53 -14.59 -7.11
CA GLN A 412 -10.63 -13.44 -6.96
C GLN A 412 -9.39 -13.83 -6.19
N LEU A 413 -8.27 -13.21 -6.53
CA LEU A 413 -7.01 -13.40 -5.81
C LEU A 413 -7.04 -12.60 -4.51
N CYS A 414 -6.90 -13.29 -3.39
CA CYS A 414 -6.75 -12.74 -2.07
C CYS A 414 -5.27 -12.85 -1.64
N ILE A 415 -4.81 -11.87 -0.87
CA ILE A 415 -3.46 -11.80 -0.32
C ILE A 415 -3.59 -11.67 1.19
N ASP A 416 -3.20 -12.72 1.90
CA ASP A 416 -3.05 -12.68 3.34
C ASP A 416 -1.65 -12.17 3.68
N SER A 417 -1.58 -11.15 4.53
CA SER A 417 -0.34 -10.48 4.89
C SER A 417 -0.08 -10.52 6.39
N MET A 418 1.18 -10.52 6.78
CA MET A 418 1.63 -10.32 8.16
C MET A 418 2.91 -9.49 8.19
N SER A 419 3.16 -8.84 9.32
CA SER A 419 4.42 -8.12 9.55
C SER A 419 5.58 -9.10 9.74
N SER A 420 6.73 -8.82 9.13
CA SER A 420 7.92 -9.68 9.23
C SER A 420 8.66 -9.53 10.57
N GLU A 421 8.50 -8.39 11.26
CA GLU A 421 9.15 -8.12 12.54
C GLU A 421 8.46 -8.83 13.72
N ASP A 422 7.13 -8.77 13.78
CA ASP A 422 6.33 -9.24 14.92
C ASP A 422 5.30 -10.33 14.55
N HIS A 423 5.25 -10.77 13.29
CA HIS A 423 4.30 -11.79 12.77
C HIS A 423 2.82 -11.44 12.98
N ARG A 424 2.51 -10.15 13.19
CA ARG A 424 1.12 -9.67 13.33
C ARG A 424 0.38 -9.82 12.00
N LYS A 425 -0.81 -10.43 12.04
CA LYS A 425 -1.71 -10.47 10.88
C LYS A 425 -2.13 -9.05 10.47
N LEU A 426 -1.94 -8.73 9.19
CA LEU A 426 -2.33 -7.49 8.54
C LEU A 426 -3.66 -7.70 7.79
N PRO A 427 -4.37 -6.61 7.39
CA PRO A 427 -5.55 -6.74 6.56
C PRO A 427 -5.25 -7.47 5.26
N SER A 428 -6.09 -8.43 4.90
CA SER A 428 -5.97 -9.15 3.63
C SER A 428 -6.41 -8.22 2.49
N ALA A 429 -5.68 -8.24 1.37
CA ALA A 429 -6.01 -7.49 0.16
C ALA A 429 -6.71 -8.40 -0.85
N VAL A 430 -7.66 -7.87 -1.62
CA VAL A 430 -8.34 -8.61 -2.69
C VAL A 430 -8.13 -7.86 -3.99
N MET A 431 -7.68 -8.57 -5.02
CA MET A 431 -7.54 -8.00 -6.35
C MET A 431 -8.88 -8.11 -7.08
N THR A 432 -9.56 -6.97 -7.24
CA THR A 432 -10.93 -6.90 -7.79
C THR A 432 -11.01 -7.12 -9.29
N ASP A 433 -9.95 -6.79 -10.03
CA ASP A 433 -10.00 -6.66 -11.49
C ASP A 433 -9.53 -7.91 -12.24
N ALA A 434 -8.97 -8.91 -11.54
CA ALA A 434 -8.62 -10.19 -12.14
C ALA A 434 -9.60 -11.28 -11.69
N VAL A 435 -10.50 -11.64 -12.59
CA VAL A 435 -11.26 -12.89 -12.47
C VAL A 435 -10.35 -14.03 -12.87
N VAL A 436 -9.98 -14.87 -11.90
CA VAL A 436 -9.06 -15.97 -12.09
C VAL A 436 -9.84 -17.23 -12.43
N ASP A 437 -9.89 -17.59 -13.72
CA ASP A 437 -10.46 -18.86 -14.17
C ASP A 437 -9.36 -19.83 -14.64
N GLY A 438 -9.04 -20.81 -13.80
CA GLY A 438 -8.03 -21.83 -14.08
C GLY A 438 -6.69 -21.62 -13.35
N PRO A 439 -5.63 -22.37 -13.73
CA PRO A 439 -4.34 -22.31 -13.07
C PRO A 439 -3.65 -20.98 -13.37
N VAL A 440 -3.22 -20.28 -12.33
CA VAL A 440 -2.45 -19.03 -12.42
C VAL A 440 -1.12 -19.16 -11.71
N ALA A 441 -0.14 -18.41 -12.18
CA ALA A 441 1.14 -18.23 -11.49
C ALA A 441 1.16 -16.85 -10.83
N VAL A 442 1.57 -16.81 -9.56
CA VAL A 442 1.61 -15.60 -8.76
C VAL A 442 3.02 -15.44 -8.20
N GLY A 443 3.56 -14.22 -8.28
CA GLY A 443 4.85 -13.87 -7.69
C GLY A 443 4.98 -12.36 -7.53
N CYS A 444 6.01 -11.91 -6.81
CA CYS A 444 6.27 -10.49 -6.60
C CYS A 444 7.68 -10.11 -7.06
N VAL A 445 7.81 -8.86 -7.50
CA VAL A 445 9.11 -8.18 -7.63
C VAL A 445 8.96 -6.84 -6.93
N ASP A 446 9.77 -6.63 -5.90
CA ASP A 446 9.64 -5.51 -4.97
C ASP A 446 8.19 -5.39 -4.45
N ASP A 447 7.55 -4.24 -4.63
CA ASP A 447 6.17 -3.97 -4.17
C ASP A 447 5.09 -4.34 -5.19
N VAL A 448 5.47 -4.93 -6.33
CA VAL A 448 4.55 -5.25 -7.41
C VAL A 448 4.27 -6.75 -7.45
N LEU A 449 3.00 -7.10 -7.29
CA LEU A 449 2.46 -8.43 -7.50
C LEU A 449 2.18 -8.66 -8.99
N TYR A 450 2.66 -9.77 -9.52
CA TYR A 450 2.38 -10.23 -10.86
C TYR A 450 1.53 -11.51 -10.83
N VAL A 451 0.48 -11.52 -11.63
CA VAL A 451 -0.43 -12.66 -11.79
C VAL A 451 -0.47 -13.00 -13.27
N VAL A 452 0.08 -14.15 -13.62
CA VAL A 452 0.13 -14.64 -14.99
C VAL A 452 -0.98 -15.66 -15.17
N ASN A 453 -1.91 -15.35 -16.07
CA ASN A 453 -2.91 -16.31 -16.52
C ASN A 453 -2.48 -16.88 -17.89
N PRO A 454 -1.98 -18.12 -17.92
CA PRO A 454 -1.46 -18.72 -19.15
C PRO A 454 -2.56 -19.08 -20.15
N ARG A 455 -3.83 -19.21 -19.73
CA ARG A 455 -4.92 -19.60 -20.63
C ARG A 455 -5.34 -18.47 -21.56
N ASN A 456 -5.38 -17.24 -21.04
CA ASN A 456 -5.77 -16.05 -21.80
C ASN A 456 -4.55 -15.23 -22.25
N GLY A 457 -3.34 -15.59 -21.83
CA GLY A 457 -2.11 -14.87 -22.17
C GLY A 457 -2.03 -13.49 -21.52
N VAL A 458 -2.74 -13.27 -20.41
CA VAL A 458 -2.80 -11.97 -19.73
C VAL A 458 -1.92 -11.97 -18.48
N ILE A 459 -1.17 -10.88 -18.29
CA ILE A 459 -0.40 -10.60 -17.07
C ILE A 459 -1.07 -9.43 -16.37
N TYR A 460 -1.54 -9.66 -15.14
CA TYR A 460 -2.00 -8.60 -14.25
C TYR A 460 -0.84 -8.17 -13.36
N ALA A 461 -0.70 -6.87 -13.16
CA ALA A 461 0.27 -6.29 -12.25
C ALA A 461 -0.47 -5.37 -11.27
N ALA A 462 -0.27 -5.57 -9.97
CA ALA A 462 -0.86 -4.77 -8.91
C ALA A 462 0.23 -4.31 -7.95
N GLU A 463 0.30 -3.01 -7.67
CA GLU A 463 1.22 -2.45 -6.69
C GLU A 463 0.60 -2.53 -5.30
N LEU A 464 1.19 -3.33 -4.42
CA LEU A 464 0.73 -3.45 -3.03
C LEU A 464 1.49 -2.46 -2.15
N ARG A 465 0.89 -1.28 -1.94
CA ARG A 465 1.43 -0.30 -0.99
C ARG A 465 0.98 -0.64 0.42
N VAL A 466 1.85 -1.29 1.20
CA VAL A 466 1.61 -1.46 2.63
C VAL A 466 2.23 -0.28 3.37
N THR A 467 1.38 0.64 3.81
CA THR A 467 1.85 1.70 4.72
C THR A 467 1.99 1.09 6.11
N VAL A 468 3.19 0.64 6.46
CA VAL A 468 3.50 0.24 7.84
C VAL A 468 3.55 1.52 8.68
N ARG A 469 2.41 1.93 9.22
CA ARG A 469 2.42 2.90 10.31
C ARG A 469 3.10 2.22 11.49
N SER A 470 4.21 2.78 11.94
CA SER A 470 4.72 2.53 13.28
C SER A 470 3.71 3.16 14.24
N ASP A 471 2.61 2.44 14.49
CA ASP A 471 1.62 2.90 15.44
C ASP A 471 2.27 2.81 16.83
N ALA A 472 2.54 4.00 17.39
CA ALA A 472 3.10 4.17 18.72
C ALA A 472 2.26 3.51 19.82
N TYR A 473 1.00 3.16 19.56
CA TYR A 473 0.10 2.42 20.45
C TYR A 473 -1.02 1.77 19.63
N ARG A 474 -1.61 0.69 20.14
CA ARG A 474 -2.68 -0.05 19.46
C ARG A 474 -3.95 -0.03 20.32
N ILE A 475 -5.03 0.50 19.77
CA ILE A 475 -6.35 0.41 20.40
C ILE A 475 -6.94 -0.97 20.02
N GLN A 476 -6.90 -1.93 20.94
CA GLN A 476 -7.62 -3.20 20.76
C GLN A 476 -9.08 -3.03 21.19
N ARG A 477 -10.01 -3.51 20.36
CA ARG A 477 -11.40 -3.72 20.77
C ARG A 477 -11.40 -4.98 21.64
N SER A 478 -11.84 -4.90 22.89
CA SER A 478 -11.98 -6.09 23.73
C SER A 478 -12.96 -7.07 23.06
N GLY A 479 -12.49 -8.30 22.85
CA GLY A 479 -13.30 -9.50 22.54
C GLY A 479 -14.09 -9.53 21.22
N LYS A 480 -13.87 -10.58 20.42
CA LYS A 480 -14.64 -10.90 19.19
C LYS A 480 -16.16 -11.14 19.41
N ASN A 481 -16.68 -11.08 20.63
CA ASN A 481 -18.08 -11.34 20.96
C ASN A 481 -18.81 -10.21 21.71
N ALA A 482 -18.21 -9.02 21.92
CA ALA A 482 -18.89 -7.92 22.60
C ALA A 482 -19.82 -7.15 21.64
N ARG A 483 -20.94 -7.76 21.25
CA ARG A 483 -22.10 -6.98 20.82
C ARG A 483 -22.73 -6.39 22.09
N GLN A 484 -22.55 -5.08 22.25
CA GLN A 484 -23.06 -4.24 23.36
C GLN A 484 -22.45 -4.57 24.73
N GLY A 485 -21.55 -3.70 25.21
CA GLY A 485 -20.99 -3.79 26.55
C GLY A 485 -20.84 -2.41 27.16
N SER A 486 -21.67 -2.12 28.15
CA SER A 486 -21.53 -1.01 29.10
C SER A 486 -20.11 -0.96 29.72
N PRO A 487 -19.61 0.19 30.19
CA PRO A 487 -18.32 0.29 30.86
C PRO A 487 -18.37 -0.42 32.22
N ARG A 488 -18.17 -1.74 32.26
CA ARG A 488 -18.15 -2.53 33.50
C ARG A 488 -16.72 -2.96 33.78
N LEU A 489 -16.10 -2.29 34.75
CA LEU A 489 -14.77 -2.64 35.27
C LEU A 489 -14.83 -3.81 36.28
N HIS A 490 -16.02 -4.29 36.63
CA HIS A 490 -16.19 -5.37 37.59
C HIS A 490 -17.37 -6.29 37.22
N GLN A 491 -17.08 -7.49 36.69
CA GLN A 491 -17.75 -8.72 37.13
C GLN A 491 -16.98 -9.99 36.74
N HIS A 492 -16.51 -10.68 37.79
CA HIS A 492 -16.25 -12.11 37.95
C HIS A 492 -15.54 -12.92 36.85
N GLY A 493 -14.28 -13.25 37.11
CA GLY A 493 -13.73 -14.58 36.78
C GLY A 493 -12.39 -14.62 36.05
N GLY A 494 -11.90 -13.50 35.54
CA GLY A 494 -10.55 -13.38 34.97
C GLY A 494 -10.00 -11.99 35.23
N GLU A 495 -8.73 -11.89 35.62
CA GLU A 495 -8.01 -10.62 35.69
C GLU A 495 -7.94 -10.03 34.26
N GLU A 496 -8.90 -9.19 33.87
CA GLU A 496 -8.70 -8.31 32.70
C GLU A 496 -7.66 -7.27 33.10
N ASP A 497 -6.52 -7.30 32.41
CA ASP A 497 -5.41 -6.40 32.66
C ASP A 497 -5.86 -4.95 32.32
N PRO A 498 -5.84 -4.00 33.29
CA PRO A 498 -6.18 -2.60 33.04
C PRO A 498 -5.31 -1.94 31.97
N THR A 499 -4.21 -2.56 31.53
CA THR A 499 -3.41 -2.11 30.38
C THR A 499 -4.09 -2.32 29.02
N GLU A 500 -5.14 -3.13 28.91
CA GLU A 500 -5.82 -3.45 27.65
C GLU A 500 -6.96 -2.47 27.28
N HIS A 501 -7.25 -1.47 28.12
CA HIS A 501 -8.33 -0.51 27.89
C HIS A 501 -7.95 0.58 26.87
N TRP A 502 -8.86 0.97 25.97
CA TRP A 502 -8.56 1.98 24.91
C TRP A 502 -8.13 3.36 25.43
N LEU A 503 -8.62 3.77 26.61
CA LEU A 503 -8.18 5.00 27.28
C LEU A 503 -6.71 4.96 27.72
N ARG A 504 -6.03 3.81 27.64
CA ARG A 504 -4.58 3.68 27.87
C ARG A 504 -3.77 4.52 26.87
N VAL A 505 -4.37 4.98 25.77
CA VAL A 505 -3.74 5.98 24.87
C VAL A 505 -3.19 7.20 25.63
N PHE A 506 -3.85 7.66 26.70
CA PHE A 506 -3.35 8.78 27.51
C PHE A 506 -2.01 8.45 28.18
N PHE A 507 -1.80 7.21 28.61
CA PHE A 507 -0.51 6.77 29.11
C PHE A 507 0.55 6.89 28.03
N HIS A 508 0.29 6.37 26.82
CA HIS A 508 1.25 6.39 25.71
C HIS A 508 1.56 7.80 25.19
N VAL A 509 0.60 8.72 25.26
CA VAL A 509 0.88 10.15 24.97
C VAL A 509 1.86 10.69 25.99
N PHE A 510 1.61 10.49 27.29
CA PHE A 510 2.45 11.02 28.35
C PHE A 510 3.67 10.15 28.69
N GLU A 511 3.87 8.96 28.13
CA GLU A 511 5.16 8.26 28.24
C GLU A 511 6.15 8.81 27.20
N LYS A 512 5.65 9.20 26.02
CA LYS A 512 6.45 9.61 24.85
C LYS A 512 6.69 11.11 24.80
N PHE A 513 5.73 11.90 25.22
CA PHE A 513 5.77 13.35 25.13
C PHE A 513 5.69 13.99 26.51
N PRO A 514 6.35 15.14 26.73
CA PRO A 514 6.26 15.83 28.01
C PRO A 514 4.83 16.28 28.31
N ALA A 515 4.42 16.26 29.58
CA ALA A 515 3.16 16.90 29.99
C ALA A 515 3.29 18.43 29.87
N ARG A 516 4.50 18.93 30.12
CA ARG A 516 4.94 20.30 29.90
C ARG A 516 6.43 20.29 29.55
N SER A 517 6.83 21.13 28.61
CA SER A 517 8.24 21.16 28.19
C SER A 517 9.12 21.77 29.28
N LEU A 518 10.39 21.35 29.30
CA LEU A 518 11.35 21.90 30.27
C LEU A 518 11.62 23.39 30.06
N VAL A 519 11.53 23.87 28.82
CA VAL A 519 11.61 25.32 28.52
C VAL A 519 10.42 26.06 29.12
N ASP A 520 9.19 25.54 28.99
CA ASP A 520 8.00 26.17 29.57
C ASP A 520 8.04 26.15 31.11
N ASP A 521 8.49 25.04 31.68
CA ASP A 521 8.69 24.89 33.13
C ASP A 521 9.68 25.91 33.66
N ALA A 522 10.82 26.08 32.98
CA ALA A 522 11.83 27.05 33.39
C ALA A 522 11.39 28.52 33.18
N LEU A 523 10.61 28.83 32.14
CA LEU A 523 10.06 30.17 31.91
C LEU A 523 8.95 30.54 32.90
N SER A 524 8.15 29.56 33.32
CA SER A 524 6.95 29.80 34.14
C SER A 524 6.73 28.70 35.19
N PRO A 525 7.64 28.56 36.18
CA PRO A 525 7.66 27.41 37.09
C PRO A 525 6.43 27.29 38.00
N GLN A 526 5.68 28.38 38.17
CA GLN A 526 4.49 28.42 39.03
C GLN A 526 3.21 27.93 38.33
N VAL A 527 3.23 27.79 37.00
CA VAL A 527 2.08 27.34 36.22
C VAL A 527 2.09 25.81 36.17
N SER A 528 0.99 25.15 36.53
CA SER A 528 0.85 23.71 36.39
C SER A 528 0.27 23.32 35.02
N CYS A 529 0.45 22.06 34.64
CA CYS A 529 -0.20 21.44 33.50
C CYS A 529 -1.72 21.36 33.76
N SER A 530 -2.47 22.34 33.25
CA SER A 530 -3.93 22.41 33.41
C SER A 530 -4.65 21.62 32.31
N VAL A 531 -4.52 20.29 32.32
CA VAL A 531 -5.36 19.41 31.49
C VAL A 531 -6.66 19.11 32.24
N ALA A 532 -7.74 19.77 31.82
CA ALA A 532 -9.10 19.43 32.25
C ALA A 532 -9.63 18.31 31.34
N LEU A 533 -9.98 17.17 31.93
CA LEU A 533 -10.59 16.06 31.21
C LEU A 533 -12.11 16.13 31.45
N ALA A 534 -12.89 16.13 30.38
CA ALA A 534 -14.34 16.09 30.46
C ALA A 534 -14.85 14.85 29.74
N ILE A 535 -15.74 14.09 30.39
CA ILE A 535 -16.46 12.98 29.76
C ILE A 535 -17.90 13.41 29.58
N VAL A 536 -18.36 13.35 28.33
CA VAL A 536 -19.77 13.59 27.98
C VAL A 536 -20.47 12.26 27.78
N VAL A 537 -21.44 11.98 28.64
CA VAL A 537 -22.29 10.79 28.53
C VAL A 537 -23.58 11.21 27.82
N THR A 538 -23.82 10.71 26.62
CA THR A 538 -25.10 10.93 25.94
C THR A 538 -26.12 9.92 26.46
N GLU A 539 -27.23 10.39 27.02
CA GLU A 539 -28.33 9.53 27.48
C GLU A 539 -28.85 8.67 26.31
N ASN A 540 -28.48 7.39 26.28
CA ASN A 540 -29.17 6.42 25.45
C ASN A 540 -30.45 6.00 26.17
N GLN A 541 -31.60 6.18 25.52
CA GLN A 541 -32.94 5.89 26.09
C GLN A 541 -33.18 4.42 26.51
N GLN A 542 -32.22 3.51 26.31
CA GLN A 542 -32.39 2.06 26.54
C GLN A 542 -31.60 1.49 27.72
N GLU A 543 -30.60 2.19 28.28
CA GLU A 543 -29.87 1.72 29.48
C GLU A 543 -29.57 2.89 30.42
N LYS A 544 -30.26 2.94 31.57
CA LYS A 544 -29.96 3.88 32.66
C LYS A 544 -28.73 3.40 33.45
N THR A 545 -27.53 3.54 32.90
CA THR A 545 -26.32 3.59 33.74
C THR A 545 -26.22 4.99 34.34
N PRO A 546 -26.21 5.15 35.68
CA PRO A 546 -26.06 6.45 36.33
C PRO A 546 -24.75 7.12 35.91
N GLU A 547 -24.78 8.43 35.63
CA GLU A 547 -23.57 9.22 35.33
C GLU A 547 -22.50 9.11 36.43
N SER A 548 -22.91 8.89 37.69
CA SER A 548 -22.02 8.68 38.84
C SER A 548 -21.09 7.48 38.68
N ASP A 549 -21.59 6.42 38.06
CA ASP A 549 -20.90 5.13 37.99
C ASP A 549 -19.83 5.16 36.89
N VAL A 550 -20.15 5.77 35.74
CA VAL A 550 -19.19 6.02 34.65
C VAL A 550 -18.07 6.94 35.13
N ALA A 551 -18.44 8.02 35.84
CA ALA A 551 -17.47 8.96 36.38
C ALA A 551 -16.51 8.29 37.38
N GLN A 552 -17.04 7.42 38.26
CA GLN A 552 -16.22 6.69 39.22
C GLN A 552 -15.27 5.71 38.54
N VAL A 553 -15.77 4.91 37.60
CA VAL A 553 -14.98 3.95 36.81
C VAL A 553 -13.83 4.66 36.08
N CYS A 554 -14.11 5.79 35.43
CA CYS A 554 -13.07 6.56 34.74
C CYS A 554 -12.07 7.21 35.72
N ARG A 555 -12.53 7.71 36.88
CA ARG A 555 -11.63 8.24 37.92
C ARG A 555 -10.65 7.18 38.42
N GLU A 556 -11.14 5.98 38.70
CA GLU A 556 -10.31 4.85 39.14
C GLU A 556 -9.31 4.44 38.05
N PHE A 557 -9.75 4.32 36.79
CA PHE A 557 -8.88 4.02 35.65
C PHE A 557 -7.76 5.06 35.49
N PHE A 558 -8.10 6.36 35.46
CA PHE A 558 -7.10 7.42 35.35
C PHE A 558 -6.22 7.50 36.60
N GLY A 559 -6.71 7.10 37.77
CA GLY A 559 -5.91 6.94 38.99
C GLY A 559 -4.80 5.89 38.84
N HIS A 560 -5.12 4.72 38.30
CA HIS A 560 -4.12 3.68 37.99
C HIS A 560 -3.15 4.14 36.90
N LEU A 561 -3.67 4.76 35.84
CA LEU A 561 -2.86 5.32 34.76
C LEU A 561 -1.84 6.34 35.27
N MET A 562 -2.25 7.23 36.17
CA MET A 562 -1.36 8.21 36.80
C MET A 562 -0.31 7.53 37.69
N THR A 563 -0.63 6.42 38.35
CA THR A 563 0.35 5.63 39.11
C THR A 563 1.44 5.07 38.20
N ASP A 564 1.06 4.54 37.04
CA ASP A 564 2.04 4.05 36.06
C ASP A 564 2.89 5.18 35.47
N LEU A 565 2.29 6.33 35.13
CA LEU A 565 3.06 7.48 34.65
C LEU A 565 4.09 7.96 35.67
N ARG A 566 3.77 7.92 36.98
CA ARG A 566 4.73 8.27 38.03
C ARG A 566 5.92 7.30 38.10
N ARG A 567 5.73 6.03 37.72
CA ARG A 567 6.83 5.04 37.66
C ARG A 567 7.84 5.32 36.55
N LEU A 568 7.48 6.14 35.55
CA LEU A 568 8.41 6.59 34.50
C LEU A 568 9.41 7.65 34.97
N ASN A 569 9.27 8.14 36.21
CA ASN A 569 10.12 9.19 36.81
C ASN A 569 10.21 10.50 36.00
N LYS A 570 9.27 10.74 35.09
CA LYS A 570 9.24 11.98 34.30
C LYS A 570 8.57 13.13 35.06
N PRO A 571 8.90 14.39 34.74
CA PRO A 571 8.13 15.54 35.18
C PRO A 571 6.69 15.49 34.65
N LEU A 572 5.74 15.41 35.57
CA LEU A 572 4.30 15.47 35.25
C LEU A 572 3.74 16.90 35.33
N ALA A 573 4.52 17.86 35.86
CA ALA A 573 4.13 19.27 35.96
C ALA A 573 2.74 19.50 36.59
N GLY A 574 2.35 18.68 37.57
CA GLY A 574 1.03 18.75 38.21
C GLY A 574 -0.13 18.12 37.43
N LEU A 575 0.14 17.40 36.33
CA LEU A 575 -0.86 16.60 35.61
C LEU A 575 -1.49 15.56 36.56
N GLU A 576 -2.81 15.61 36.72
CA GLU A 576 -3.58 14.72 37.60
C GLU A 576 -4.93 14.36 36.96
N LEU A 577 -4.91 13.52 35.91
CA LEU A 577 -6.08 13.22 35.08
C LEU A 577 -7.30 12.70 35.88
N GLY A 578 -7.07 11.87 36.90
CA GLY A 578 -8.15 11.35 37.74
C GLY A 578 -8.82 12.42 38.61
N LYS A 579 -8.09 13.47 39.01
CA LYS A 579 -8.61 14.57 39.83
C LYS A 579 -9.26 15.67 39.00
N THR A 580 -8.78 15.89 37.77
CA THR A 580 -9.32 16.90 36.86
C THR A 580 -10.49 16.41 36.02
N LEU A 581 -10.87 15.13 36.17
CA LEU A 581 -11.99 14.54 35.45
C LEU A 581 -13.32 15.15 35.92
N THR A 582 -14.00 15.77 34.97
CA THR A 582 -15.37 16.27 35.09
C THR A 582 -16.30 15.46 34.19
N CYS A 583 -17.55 15.29 34.60
CA CYS A 583 -18.59 14.70 33.75
C CYS A 583 -19.64 15.78 33.50
N SER A 584 -19.96 16.00 32.22
CA SER A 584 -20.92 17.01 31.80
C SER A 584 -21.80 16.47 30.68
N THR A 585 -22.95 17.10 30.45
CA THR A 585 -23.83 16.79 29.31
C THR A 585 -23.52 17.63 28.07
N CYS A 586 -22.56 18.56 28.16
CA CYS A 586 -22.24 19.51 27.11
C CYS A 586 -20.72 19.77 27.03
N LEU A 587 -20.19 19.92 25.81
CA LEU A 587 -18.80 20.29 25.55
C LEU A 587 -18.61 21.80 25.67
N GLU A 588 -17.60 22.24 26.42
CA GLU A 588 -17.20 23.65 26.43
C GLU A 588 -16.64 24.08 25.08
N THR A 589 -17.16 25.20 24.55
CA THR A 589 -16.67 25.79 23.29
C THR A 589 -15.37 26.54 23.52
N ARG A 590 -14.28 26.10 22.88
CA ARG A 590 -13.02 26.85 22.81
C ARG A 590 -12.94 27.67 21.52
N SER A 591 -12.14 28.73 21.54
CA SER A 591 -11.84 29.51 20.33
C SER A 591 -11.19 28.62 19.26
N VAL A 592 -11.86 28.49 18.11
CA VAL A 592 -11.37 27.74 16.93
C VAL A 592 -9.97 28.22 16.53
N ARG A 593 -9.71 29.53 16.62
CA ARG A 593 -8.39 30.11 16.32
C ARG A 593 -7.27 29.50 17.17
N ARG A 594 -7.48 29.34 18.48
CA ARG A 594 -6.47 28.76 19.37
C ARG A 594 -6.24 27.28 19.05
N VAL A 595 -7.31 26.53 18.79
CA VAL A 595 -7.22 25.12 18.42
C VAL A 595 -6.45 24.94 17.11
N LEU A 596 -6.77 25.72 16.08
CA LEU A 596 -6.08 25.67 14.79
C LEU A 596 -4.59 26.03 14.92
N LEU A 597 -4.26 27.11 15.63
CA LEU A 597 -2.85 27.49 15.87
C LEU A 597 -2.09 26.38 16.58
N SER A 598 -2.68 25.80 17.64
CA SER A 598 -2.07 24.68 18.36
C SER A 598 -1.83 23.49 17.44
N ILE A 599 -2.85 23.04 16.69
CA ILE A 599 -2.71 21.88 15.78
C ILE A 599 -1.62 22.12 14.74
N VAL A 600 -1.65 23.27 14.05
CA VAL A 600 -0.69 23.59 12.98
C VAL A 600 0.74 23.64 13.53
N SER A 601 0.95 24.25 14.69
CA SER A 601 2.29 24.35 15.29
C SER A 601 2.80 23.03 15.87
N PHE A 602 1.87 22.17 16.31
CA PHE A 602 2.17 20.93 17.01
C PHE A 602 2.55 19.80 16.05
N VAL A 603 1.88 19.68 14.89
CA VAL A 603 2.16 18.63 13.90
C VAL A 603 3.46 18.93 13.15
N PRO A 604 4.51 18.09 13.28
CA PRO A 604 5.74 18.30 12.54
C PRO A 604 5.54 18.08 11.03
N VAL A 605 6.18 18.91 10.21
CA VAL A 605 6.17 18.81 8.74
C VAL A 605 7.55 18.39 8.26
N GLN A 606 7.63 17.36 7.43
CA GLN A 606 8.88 16.95 6.80
C GLN A 606 9.27 17.97 5.72
N ILE A 607 10.50 18.47 5.74
CA ILE A 607 10.93 19.55 4.83
C ILE A 607 11.86 19.07 3.72
N CYS A 608 12.64 18.00 3.96
CA CYS A 608 13.51 17.40 2.94
C CYS A 608 13.96 15.99 3.34
N ARG A 609 14.45 15.22 2.38
CA ARG A 609 15.12 13.92 2.54
C ARG A 609 16.45 13.90 1.82
N ALA A 610 17.40 13.14 2.33
CA ALA A 610 18.66 12.87 1.65
C ALA A 610 18.60 11.42 1.12
N GLU A 611 18.40 11.28 -0.19
CA GLU A 611 18.27 10.00 -0.87
C GLU A 611 18.91 10.09 -2.26
N ASP A 612 19.42 8.97 -2.76
CA ASP A 612 20.07 8.86 -4.08
C ASP A 612 21.20 9.88 -4.31
N ASN A 613 21.97 10.21 -3.26
CA ASN A 613 22.99 11.28 -3.26
C ASN A 613 22.44 12.67 -3.62
N THR A 614 21.15 12.91 -3.40
CA THR A 614 20.50 14.20 -3.61
C THR A 614 19.78 14.68 -2.35
N LEU A 615 19.67 16.00 -2.19
CA LEU A 615 18.76 16.57 -1.19
C LEU A 615 17.42 16.86 -1.87
N LYS A 616 16.47 15.95 -1.64
CA LYS A 616 15.11 16.03 -2.16
C LYS A 616 14.26 16.92 -1.26
N LEU A 617 13.71 17.97 -1.86
CA LEU A 617 12.85 18.92 -1.17
C LEU A 617 11.41 18.41 -1.19
N LEU A 618 10.74 18.42 -0.05
CA LEU A 618 9.33 18.01 0.04
C LEU A 618 8.46 19.26 0.01
N GLN A 619 7.43 19.24 -0.82
CA GLN A 619 6.48 20.33 -0.90
C GLN A 619 5.34 20.05 0.07
N ASP A 620 5.21 20.90 1.08
CA ASP A 620 4.16 20.79 2.09
C ASP A 620 4.18 19.46 2.88
N GLY A 621 5.33 18.78 2.91
CA GLY A 621 5.49 17.45 3.51
C GLY A 621 5.28 16.27 2.56
N GLU A 622 4.98 16.53 1.30
CA GLU A 622 4.74 15.51 0.27
C GLU A 622 5.84 15.48 -0.81
N ASP A 623 5.98 14.31 -1.44
CA ASP A 623 6.91 14.09 -2.53
C ASP A 623 6.29 14.55 -3.86
N THR A 624 6.89 15.56 -4.48
CA THR A 624 6.41 16.16 -5.74
C THR A 624 6.58 15.27 -6.96
N ALA A 625 7.31 14.14 -6.86
CA ALA A 625 7.42 13.16 -7.95
C ALA A 625 6.06 12.54 -8.37
N ILE A 626 5.02 12.71 -7.55
CA ILE A 626 3.66 12.24 -7.86
C ILE A 626 2.84 13.30 -8.63
N THR A 627 3.29 14.56 -8.73
CA THR A 627 2.46 15.67 -9.25
C THR A 627 3.09 16.56 -10.34
N SER A 628 4.32 16.33 -10.79
CA SER A 628 4.93 17.14 -11.86
C SER A 628 5.51 16.31 -13.02
N ASN A 629 4.62 15.66 -13.78
CA ASN A 629 4.86 15.45 -15.21
C ASN A 629 4.43 16.73 -15.94
N GLY A 630 5.34 17.68 -16.09
CA GLY A 630 5.07 18.95 -16.73
C GLY A 630 6.34 19.75 -16.93
N ASP A 631 6.94 19.55 -18.11
CA ASP A 631 7.94 20.37 -18.80
C ASP A 631 8.15 21.78 -18.24
N ILE A 632 9.29 22.01 -17.60
CA ILE A 632 9.97 23.31 -17.63
C ILE A 632 11.44 23.04 -17.97
N ALA A 633 11.67 22.76 -19.25
CA ALA A 633 12.95 22.97 -19.90
C ALA A 633 12.77 24.15 -20.85
N SER A 634 13.33 25.30 -20.51
CA SER A 634 13.62 26.33 -21.51
C SER A 634 14.86 27.13 -21.12
N ASP A 635 15.87 26.97 -21.97
CA ASP A 635 17.02 27.81 -22.24
C ASP A 635 16.98 29.25 -21.71
N SER A 636 17.99 29.64 -20.93
CA SER A 636 18.76 30.85 -21.21
C SER A 636 20.12 30.83 -20.49
N SER A 637 21.13 31.29 -21.23
CA SER A 637 22.53 31.38 -20.85
C SER A 637 22.83 32.47 -19.81
N ASP A 638 23.87 32.23 -19.01
CA ASP A 638 24.67 33.21 -18.26
C ASP A 638 23.98 34.08 -17.19
N SER A 639 23.64 33.46 -16.05
CA SER A 639 23.67 34.14 -14.75
C SER A 639 23.79 33.15 -13.58
N VAL A 640 24.98 33.00 -13.02
CA VAL A 640 25.30 32.03 -11.93
C VAL A 640 24.57 32.35 -10.60
N GLY A 641 23.78 33.42 -10.53
CA GLY A 641 23.03 33.84 -9.33
C GLY A 641 21.52 33.62 -9.34
N THR A 642 20.90 33.21 -10.46
CA THR A 642 19.45 33.38 -10.65
C THR A 642 18.63 32.11 -10.33
N GLU A 643 19.18 30.91 -10.54
CA GLU A 643 18.41 29.64 -10.43
C GLU A 643 18.10 29.19 -8.97
N ALA A 644 19.00 29.42 -8.00
CA ALA A 644 18.74 29.03 -6.60
C ALA A 644 17.68 29.93 -5.91
N SER A 645 17.58 31.19 -6.35
CA SER A 645 16.55 32.12 -5.87
C SER A 645 15.16 31.70 -6.36
N GLU A 646 15.06 31.22 -7.60
CA GLU A 646 13.81 30.69 -8.17
C GLU A 646 13.36 29.43 -7.44
N ILE A 647 14.28 28.46 -7.22
CA ILE A 647 13.98 27.26 -6.43
C ILE A 647 13.56 27.64 -5.00
N ALA A 648 14.25 28.60 -4.36
CA ALA A 648 13.89 29.04 -3.02
C ALA A 648 12.44 29.57 -2.95
N GLN A 649 11.95 30.22 -4.01
CA GLN A 649 10.59 30.75 -4.08
C GLN A 649 9.52 29.68 -4.23
N THR A 650 9.85 28.46 -4.70
CA THR A 650 8.89 27.36 -4.84
C THR A 650 8.76 26.51 -3.57
N ILE A 651 9.75 26.57 -2.67
CA ILE A 651 9.75 25.77 -1.43
C ILE A 651 8.63 26.21 -0.47
N ARG A 652 7.77 25.26 -0.09
CA ARG A 652 6.67 25.45 0.86
C ARG A 652 6.66 24.34 1.92
N PHE A 653 6.26 24.71 3.13
CA PHE A 653 6.23 23.85 4.33
C PHE A 653 4.83 23.73 4.92
N GLY A 654 3.82 23.66 4.06
CA GLY A 654 2.41 23.59 4.41
C GLY A 654 1.97 24.83 5.18
N LEU A 655 1.12 24.61 6.19
CA LEU A 655 0.58 25.67 7.04
C LEU A 655 1.64 26.35 7.92
N LEU A 656 2.87 25.81 8.02
CA LEU A 656 3.97 26.49 8.72
C LEU A 656 4.49 27.70 7.94
N SER A 657 4.44 27.68 6.59
CA SER A 657 4.89 28.79 5.76
C SER A 657 4.10 30.09 6.01
N PRO A 658 2.76 30.12 5.89
CA PRO A 658 2.00 31.35 6.17
C PRO A 658 2.12 31.80 7.63
N LEU A 659 2.27 30.88 8.59
CA LEU A 659 2.53 31.24 9.99
C LEU A 659 3.87 31.98 10.13
N LEU A 660 4.94 31.42 9.57
CA LEU A 660 6.26 32.06 9.58
C LEU A 660 6.26 33.39 8.83
N GLU A 661 5.60 33.48 7.68
CA GLU A 661 5.48 34.73 6.90
C GLU A 661 4.75 35.83 7.69
N SER A 662 3.74 35.46 8.47
CA SER A 662 2.97 36.40 9.30
C SER A 662 3.62 36.75 10.64
N TRP A 663 4.63 35.98 11.08
CA TRP A 663 5.24 36.15 12.38
C TRP A 663 6.24 37.32 12.42
N GLY A 664 5.86 38.39 13.10
CA GLY A 664 6.69 39.59 13.27
C GLY A 664 7.70 39.55 14.43
N GLY A 665 7.67 38.50 15.25
CA GLY A 665 8.58 38.34 16.40
C GLY A 665 9.88 37.64 16.04
N ARG A 666 10.81 37.56 17.00
CA ARG A 666 12.11 36.90 16.84
C ARG A 666 11.97 35.38 16.74
N CYS A 667 12.82 34.74 15.96
CA CYS A 667 12.91 33.28 15.86
C CYS A 667 14.26 32.75 16.35
N VAL A 668 14.23 31.75 17.22
CA VAL A 668 15.40 30.96 17.64
C VAL A 668 15.25 29.55 17.09
N VAL A 669 16.28 29.02 16.42
CA VAL A 669 16.24 27.70 15.80
C VAL A 669 16.98 26.69 16.67
N VAL A 670 16.29 25.62 17.04
CA VAL A 670 16.82 24.51 17.84
C VAL A 670 16.80 23.25 17.00
N THR A 671 17.91 22.53 16.96
CA THR A 671 18.01 21.32 16.15
C THR A 671 18.60 20.14 16.92
N SER A 672 18.40 18.93 16.40
CA SER A 672 19.03 17.70 16.92
C SER A 672 20.03 17.13 15.90
N MET A 673 21.11 16.52 16.38
CA MET A 673 22.10 15.82 15.54
C MET A 673 22.67 14.61 16.32
N GLY A 674 23.17 13.60 15.61
CA GLY A 674 23.85 12.45 16.21
C GLY A 674 23.56 11.13 15.48
N LYS A 675 24.16 10.03 15.93
CA LYS A 675 23.90 8.69 15.38
C LYS A 675 22.42 8.30 15.46
N GLN A 676 22.01 7.32 14.68
CA GLN A 676 20.65 6.78 14.76
C GLN A 676 20.36 6.17 16.14
N SER A 677 19.10 6.22 16.58
CA SER A 677 18.64 5.60 17.82
C SER A 677 19.36 6.07 19.10
N THR A 678 19.89 7.29 19.10
CA THR A 678 20.48 7.93 20.29
C THR A 678 19.47 8.72 21.14
N GLY A 679 18.17 8.67 20.81
CA GLY A 679 17.12 9.38 21.56
C GLY A 679 16.99 10.88 21.24
N LYS A 680 17.41 11.30 20.04
CA LYS A 680 17.34 12.71 19.56
C LYS A 680 15.93 13.31 19.68
N SER A 681 14.96 12.70 19.02
CA SER A 681 13.58 13.17 18.95
C SER A 681 12.93 13.19 20.34
N TYR A 682 13.20 12.16 21.17
CA TYR A 682 12.73 12.10 22.55
C TYR A 682 13.24 13.30 23.37
N PHE A 683 14.55 13.56 23.32
CA PHE A 683 15.16 14.67 24.05
C PHE A 683 14.63 16.02 23.57
N LEU A 684 14.51 16.19 22.24
CA LEU A 684 14.03 17.43 21.62
C LEU A 684 12.58 17.71 22.02
N ASN A 685 11.72 16.69 22.00
CA ASN A 685 10.34 16.78 22.44
C ASN A 685 10.24 17.19 23.91
N HIS A 686 11.02 16.58 24.81
CA HIS A 686 10.99 16.92 26.24
C HIS A 686 11.54 18.31 26.55
N LEU A 687 12.58 18.73 25.83
CA LEU A 687 13.17 20.06 25.97
C LEU A 687 12.18 21.15 25.51
N THR A 688 11.59 20.99 24.32
CA THR A 688 10.90 22.09 23.61
C THR A 688 9.37 21.98 23.57
N GLY A 689 8.81 20.81 23.89
CA GLY A 689 7.37 20.55 23.84
C GLY A 689 6.83 20.19 22.45
N THR A 690 7.68 19.72 21.55
CA THR A 690 7.31 19.22 20.21
C THR A 690 6.86 17.76 20.24
N THR A 691 6.38 17.26 19.09
CA THR A 691 5.93 15.87 18.93
C THR A 691 6.50 15.16 17.72
N PHE A 692 7.83 15.21 17.54
CA PHE A 692 8.51 14.35 16.57
C PHE A 692 8.29 12.88 16.92
N ALA A 693 8.21 12.02 15.90
CA ALA A 693 8.02 10.59 16.09
C ALA A 693 9.17 9.98 16.92
N ILE A 694 8.85 9.01 17.79
CA ILE A 694 9.80 8.33 18.66
C ILE A 694 9.64 6.81 18.47
N SER A 695 10.74 6.12 18.15
CA SER A 695 10.83 4.66 18.07
C SER A 695 12.18 4.16 18.59
N GLY A 696 12.23 2.88 18.99
CA GLY A 696 13.48 2.15 19.20
C GLY A 696 14.22 1.79 17.89
N SER A 697 13.51 1.83 16.76
CA SER A 697 14.03 1.61 15.39
C SER A 697 14.19 2.94 14.62
N ARG A 698 14.59 2.87 13.33
CA ARG A 698 14.61 4.06 12.43
C ARG A 698 13.22 4.67 12.40
N CYS A 699 13.08 5.93 12.82
CA CYS A 699 11.78 6.63 12.83
C CYS A 699 11.83 8.04 12.23
N THR A 700 12.99 8.70 12.27
CA THR A 700 13.18 9.99 11.59
C THR A 700 13.84 9.73 10.23
N ASP A 701 13.19 10.18 9.17
CA ASP A 701 13.66 10.17 7.79
C ASP A 701 13.83 11.63 7.32
N GLY A 702 15.01 12.02 6.84
CA GLY A 702 15.29 13.40 6.44
C GLY A 702 15.24 14.43 7.59
N ALA A 703 14.70 15.63 7.31
CA ALA A 703 14.55 16.71 8.29
C ALA A 703 13.08 17.10 8.48
N TRP A 704 12.67 17.33 9.72
CA TRP A 704 11.30 17.65 10.12
C TRP A 704 11.25 18.95 10.92
N MET A 705 10.22 19.77 10.73
CA MET A 705 10.05 21.07 11.36
C MET A 705 8.77 21.18 12.18
N SER A 706 8.85 21.76 13.38
CA SER A 706 7.72 22.14 14.23
C SER A 706 7.94 23.53 14.84
N LEU A 707 6.86 24.21 15.22
CA LEU A 707 6.88 25.58 15.72
C LEU A 707 6.37 25.64 17.17
N ARG A 708 7.03 26.42 18.03
CA ARG A 708 6.66 26.57 19.44
C ARG A 708 6.67 28.06 19.83
N PHE A 709 5.49 28.61 20.09
CA PHE A 709 5.34 30.00 20.55
C PHE A 709 5.66 30.11 22.04
N LEU A 710 6.81 30.70 22.39
CA LEU A 710 7.24 30.86 23.78
C LEU A 710 6.65 32.12 24.43
N SER A 711 6.54 33.20 23.66
CA SER A 711 5.93 34.47 24.07
C SER A 711 5.29 35.16 22.87
N THR A 712 4.72 36.35 23.07
CA THR A 712 4.11 37.16 22.00
C THR A 712 5.12 37.65 20.95
N ASP A 713 6.41 37.65 21.29
CA ASP A 713 7.52 38.17 20.49
C ASP A 713 8.62 37.14 20.23
N MET A 714 8.45 35.90 20.71
CA MET A 714 9.40 34.81 20.51
C MET A 714 8.80 33.51 19.98
N LEU A 715 9.34 33.07 18.85
CA LEU A 715 9.07 31.79 18.23
C LEU A 715 10.30 30.89 18.31
N LEU A 716 10.10 29.68 18.80
CA LEU A 716 11.09 28.61 18.70
C LEU A 716 10.77 27.77 17.47
N VAL A 717 11.71 27.71 16.53
CA VAL A 717 11.64 26.79 15.40
C VAL A 717 12.46 25.57 15.75
N VAL A 718 11.84 24.39 15.71
CA VAL A 718 12.50 23.15 16.12
C VAL A 718 12.64 22.25 14.91
N LEU A 719 13.86 21.77 14.65
CA LEU A 719 14.17 20.86 13.55
C LEU A 719 14.74 19.53 14.07
N ASP A 720 14.06 18.43 13.79
CA ASP A 720 14.57 17.08 14.06
C ASP A 720 15.17 16.49 12.80
N PHE A 721 16.42 16.05 12.89
CA PHE A 721 17.12 15.44 11.77
C PHE A 721 17.28 13.94 11.97
N GLU A 722 17.23 13.22 10.86
CA GLU A 722 17.59 11.82 10.78
C GLU A 722 18.98 11.57 11.39
N GLY A 723 19.17 10.40 11.99
CA GLY A 723 20.47 10.00 12.53
C GLY A 723 21.55 9.94 11.46
N LEU A 724 22.83 10.02 11.83
CA LEU A 724 23.94 9.98 10.87
C LEU A 724 24.67 8.63 10.91
N GLY A 725 25.44 8.31 9.86
CA GLY A 725 26.30 7.12 9.79
C GLY A 725 25.54 5.82 9.55
N LEU A 726 24.47 5.85 8.75
CA LEU A 726 23.76 4.65 8.32
C LEU A 726 24.54 3.90 7.24
N PHE A 727 24.58 2.57 7.31
CA PHE A 727 25.25 1.74 6.29
C PHE A 727 24.64 1.89 4.89
N GLU A 728 23.34 2.15 4.82
CA GLU A 728 22.58 2.31 3.58
C GLU A 728 22.75 3.71 2.95
N ARG A 729 23.35 4.67 3.67
CA ARG A 729 23.49 6.06 3.21
C ARG A 729 24.91 6.39 2.82
N SER A 730 25.04 7.28 1.85
CA SER A 730 26.33 7.74 1.39
C SER A 730 26.93 8.80 2.32
N GLU A 731 28.25 8.96 2.27
CA GLU A 731 28.92 10.05 2.98
C GLU A 731 28.40 11.42 2.56
N GLN A 732 27.91 11.56 1.33
CA GLN A 732 27.40 12.81 0.78
C GLN A 732 26.04 13.18 1.37
N GLU A 733 25.16 12.21 1.60
CA GLU A 733 23.85 12.41 2.23
C GLU A 733 23.98 12.89 3.68
N ASP A 734 24.91 12.29 4.44
CA ASP A 734 25.25 12.74 5.79
C ASP A 734 25.83 14.17 5.82
N ILE A 735 26.55 14.59 4.76
CA ILE A 735 27.04 15.96 4.61
C ILE A 735 25.87 16.93 4.38
N PHE A 736 24.87 16.59 3.57
CA PHE A 736 23.74 17.49 3.31
C PHE A 736 22.94 17.78 4.58
N LEU A 737 22.58 16.74 5.32
CA LEU A 737 21.78 16.88 6.53
C LEU A 737 22.54 17.65 7.63
N SER A 738 23.84 17.41 7.77
CA SER A 738 24.67 18.07 8.78
C SER A 738 24.95 19.54 8.49
N VAL A 739 25.22 19.89 7.23
CA VAL A 739 25.40 21.28 6.79
C VAL A 739 24.10 22.05 6.93
N LEU A 740 22.99 21.48 6.46
CA LEU A 740 21.67 22.07 6.63
C LEU A 740 21.39 22.34 8.11
N ASN A 741 21.57 21.33 8.96
CA ASN A 741 21.38 21.44 10.41
C ASN A 741 22.18 22.61 10.99
N ALA A 742 23.51 22.56 10.91
CA ALA A 742 24.34 23.54 11.59
C ALA A 742 24.21 24.96 11.01
N SER A 743 23.90 25.08 9.72
CA SER A 743 23.79 26.39 9.06
C SER A 743 22.68 27.26 9.61
N VAL A 744 21.53 26.67 9.98
CA VAL A 744 20.36 27.42 10.45
C VAL A 744 20.19 27.40 11.96
N SER A 745 20.92 26.54 12.67
CA SER A 745 20.83 26.39 14.13
C SER A 745 21.33 27.59 14.91
N MET A 746 20.64 27.90 16.01
CA MET A 746 21.15 28.70 17.13
C MET A 746 21.57 27.80 18.30
N PHE A 747 20.96 26.62 18.42
CA PHE A 747 21.29 25.63 19.44
C PHE A 747 21.12 24.23 18.86
N THR A 748 22.24 23.52 18.66
CA THR A 748 22.25 22.14 18.15
C THR A 748 22.51 21.17 19.28
N VAL A 749 21.56 20.28 19.56
CA VAL A 749 21.73 19.16 20.49
C VAL A 749 22.38 17.99 19.76
N PHE A 750 23.67 17.76 20.02
CA PHE A 750 24.38 16.60 19.49
C PHE A 750 24.33 15.43 20.49
N ARG A 751 23.46 14.45 20.23
CA ARG A 751 23.32 13.24 21.06
C ARG A 751 24.34 12.19 20.66
N MET A 752 25.14 11.74 21.63
CA MET A 752 26.18 10.74 21.41
C MET A 752 26.26 9.70 22.52
N GLU A 753 26.86 8.56 22.20
CA GLU A 753 27.22 7.52 23.17
C GLU A 753 28.46 7.93 24.00
N SER A 754 28.72 7.25 25.11
CA SER A 754 29.89 7.56 25.96
C SER A 754 31.23 7.34 25.26
N ARG A 755 31.25 6.51 24.20
CA ARG A 755 32.47 6.22 23.44
C ARG A 755 32.58 7.15 22.24
N PHE A 756 33.64 7.94 22.23
CA PHE A 756 34.05 8.71 21.06
C PHE A 756 34.82 7.78 20.11
N ASP A 757 34.19 7.41 18.99
CA ASP A 757 34.73 6.47 18.00
C ASP A 757 35.25 7.19 16.74
N LYS A 758 35.97 6.44 15.89
CA LYS A 758 36.53 6.95 14.62
C LYS A 758 35.46 7.44 13.65
N ASP A 759 34.21 7.01 13.80
CA ASP A 759 33.12 7.44 12.93
C ASP A 759 32.75 8.89 13.23
N ILE A 760 32.76 9.31 14.50
CA ILE A 760 32.53 10.70 14.92
C ILE A 760 33.65 11.63 14.42
N ASP A 761 34.91 11.19 14.45
CA ASP A 761 36.03 11.94 13.86
C ASP A 761 35.85 12.15 12.35
N GLY A 762 35.53 11.07 11.63
CA GLY A 762 35.24 11.12 10.19
C GLY A 762 34.03 11.99 9.88
N LEU A 763 33.01 11.98 10.75
CA LEU A 763 31.80 12.78 10.63
C LEU A 763 32.11 14.28 10.65
N PHE A 764 32.86 14.77 11.65
CA PHE A 764 33.23 16.19 11.73
C PHE A 764 34.08 16.66 10.55
N SER A 765 35.03 15.82 10.11
CA SER A 765 35.85 16.13 8.92
C SER A 765 35.00 16.24 7.65
N ARG A 766 34.01 15.36 7.47
CA ARG A 766 33.07 15.39 6.33
C ARG A 766 32.19 16.64 6.36
N PHE A 767 31.69 17.02 7.53
CA PHE A 767 30.83 18.20 7.70
C PHE A 767 31.51 19.50 7.25
N GLN A 768 32.78 19.66 7.63
CA GLN A 768 33.58 20.81 7.26
C GLN A 768 33.72 20.97 5.74
N LYS A 769 33.80 19.85 4.99
CA LYS A 769 33.84 19.88 3.51
C LYS A 769 32.56 20.50 2.92
N GLY A 770 31.42 20.30 3.57
CA GLY A 770 30.13 20.79 3.10
C GLY A 770 29.83 22.25 3.46
N VAL A 771 30.54 22.85 4.43
CA VAL A 771 30.38 24.29 4.77
C VAL A 771 30.63 25.17 3.55
N GLN A 772 31.60 24.79 2.71
CA GLN A 772 31.95 25.48 1.46
C GLN A 772 30.76 25.68 0.51
N LEU A 773 29.69 24.87 0.64
CA LEU A 773 28.49 24.96 -0.20
C LEU A 773 27.66 26.22 0.04
N ILE A 774 27.73 26.80 1.24
CA ILE A 774 26.88 27.91 1.68
C ILE A 774 27.66 29.01 2.40
N LYS A 775 28.98 29.09 2.18
CA LYS A 775 29.83 30.17 2.72
C LYS A 775 29.36 31.56 2.25
N ASN A 776 29.67 32.58 3.05
CA ASN A 776 29.44 34.01 2.82
C ASN A 776 28.04 34.58 3.19
N ASP A 777 27.20 33.85 3.92
CA ASP A 777 25.99 34.43 4.54
C ASP A 777 26.20 34.60 6.05
N LEU A 778 26.25 35.86 6.51
CA LEU A 778 26.47 36.21 7.92
C LEU A 778 25.33 35.75 8.85
N ARG A 779 24.20 35.32 8.30
CA ARG A 779 23.06 34.79 9.07
C ARG A 779 23.24 33.32 9.45
N LEU A 780 24.16 32.60 8.81
CA LEU A 780 24.36 31.16 8.99
C LEU A 780 25.47 30.83 9.98
N PHE A 781 25.47 29.60 10.51
CA PHE A 781 26.53 29.04 11.38
C PHE A 781 26.78 29.85 12.66
N ARG A 782 25.71 30.38 13.25
CA ARG A 782 25.72 31.21 14.47
C ARG A 782 25.40 30.42 15.74
N GLY A 783 25.31 29.10 15.66
CA GLY A 783 24.74 28.27 16.72
C GLY A 783 25.74 27.78 17.74
N LEU A 784 25.25 27.42 18.92
CA LEU A 784 26.00 26.71 19.95
C LEU A 784 25.85 25.19 19.77
N LEU A 785 26.95 24.45 19.89
CA LEU A 785 26.95 22.99 19.89
C LEU A 785 26.81 22.45 21.32
N PHE A 786 25.65 21.88 21.65
CA PHE A 786 25.40 21.22 22.92
C PHE A 786 25.63 19.71 22.78
N MET A 787 26.82 19.24 23.15
CA MET A 787 27.20 17.84 23.10
C MET A 787 26.67 17.11 24.33
N SER A 788 25.73 16.20 24.12
CA SER A 788 25.06 15.48 25.20
C SER A 788 25.38 13.99 25.12
N VAL A 789 26.26 13.55 26.02
CA VAL A 789 26.68 12.16 26.18
C VAL A 789 25.64 11.40 27.00
N LYS A 790 24.98 10.40 26.41
CA LYS A 790 23.90 9.65 27.07
C LYS A 790 24.45 8.55 28.01
N ASP A 791 23.60 8.14 28.94
CA ASP A 791 23.78 6.96 29.80
C ASP A 791 25.08 6.98 30.64
N VAL A 792 25.47 8.16 31.12
CA VAL A 792 26.68 8.34 31.95
C VAL A 792 26.30 8.29 33.43
N ASN A 793 26.97 7.43 34.20
CA ASN A 793 26.81 7.43 35.65
C ASN A 793 27.36 8.74 36.23
N MET A 794 26.67 9.33 37.20
CA MET A 794 27.08 10.60 37.83
C MET A 794 28.48 10.53 38.45
N ASN A 795 28.93 9.36 38.91
CA ASN A 795 30.28 9.16 39.45
C ASN A 795 31.36 9.28 38.36
N ASP A 796 31.03 8.96 37.12
CA ASP A 796 31.96 8.95 35.98
C ASP A 796 31.84 10.23 35.12
N ARG A 797 30.95 11.15 35.49
CA ARG A 797 30.66 12.38 34.74
C ARG A 797 31.94 13.16 34.43
N GLN A 798 32.76 13.43 35.44
CA GLN A 798 33.97 14.23 35.23
C GLN A 798 34.97 13.54 34.30
N GLY A 799 35.18 12.23 34.48
CA GLY A 799 36.06 11.46 33.61
C GLY A 799 35.61 11.44 32.15
N ALA A 800 34.30 11.30 31.91
CA ALA A 800 33.73 11.36 30.56
C ALA A 800 33.85 12.75 29.91
N VAL A 801 33.63 13.82 30.70
CA VAL A 801 33.85 15.20 30.23
C VAL A 801 35.32 15.43 29.89
N ASP A 802 36.23 15.02 30.76
CA ASP A 802 37.67 15.23 30.58
C ASP A 802 38.19 14.45 29.35
N GLU A 803 37.77 13.19 29.16
CA GLU A 803 38.13 12.41 27.98
C GLU A 803 37.65 13.07 26.69
N LEU A 804 36.40 13.54 26.67
CA LEU A 804 35.83 14.19 25.50
C LEU A 804 36.51 15.53 25.21
N ALA A 805 36.79 16.32 26.26
CA ALA A 805 37.50 17.58 26.13
C ALA A 805 38.91 17.37 25.56
N VAL A 806 39.64 16.34 26.01
CA VAL A 806 40.97 15.99 25.46
C VAL A 806 40.88 15.63 23.97
N LYS A 807 39.89 14.83 23.56
CA LYS A 807 39.70 14.46 22.15
C LYS A 807 39.31 15.64 21.27
N LEU A 808 38.40 16.48 21.73
CA LEU A 808 38.01 17.71 21.03
C LEU A 808 39.20 18.66 20.89
N ASN A 809 39.98 18.85 21.96
CA ASN A 809 41.19 19.66 21.91
C ASN A 809 42.21 19.10 20.90
N ALA A 810 42.38 17.78 20.82
CA ALA A 810 43.24 17.17 19.80
C ALA A 810 42.75 17.46 18.38
N ILE A 811 41.43 17.40 18.13
CA ILE A 811 40.84 17.78 16.84
C ILE A 811 41.09 19.26 16.55
N PHE A 812 40.91 20.14 17.54
CA PHE A 812 41.14 21.58 17.39
C PHE A 812 42.61 21.94 17.15
N GLU A 813 43.54 21.26 17.82
CA GLU A 813 44.98 21.43 17.63
C GLU A 813 45.46 20.96 16.27
N SER A 814 44.84 19.92 15.71
CA SER A 814 45.16 19.42 14.37
C SER A 814 44.75 20.38 13.25
N SER A 815 43.86 21.34 13.52
CA SER A 815 43.28 22.28 12.53
C SER A 815 43.00 23.66 13.16
N ARG A 816 44.07 24.34 13.61
CA ARG A 816 44.02 25.54 14.46
C ARG A 816 43.27 26.76 13.89
N GLU A 817 43.27 26.95 12.57
CA GLU A 817 42.67 28.14 11.94
C GLU A 817 41.28 27.88 11.33
N GLN A 818 40.97 26.63 10.98
CA GLN A 818 39.69 26.22 10.36
C GLN A 818 39.31 24.84 10.86
N ASN A 819 38.42 24.76 11.86
CA ASN A 819 37.84 23.50 12.33
C ASN A 819 36.32 23.57 12.30
N PHE A 820 35.66 22.42 12.39
CA PHE A 820 34.20 22.34 12.32
C PHE A 820 33.50 23.24 13.37
N LEU A 821 34.08 23.41 14.56
CA LEU A 821 33.46 24.21 15.62
C LEU A 821 33.49 25.70 15.28
N THR A 822 34.63 26.21 14.80
CA THR A 822 34.75 27.61 14.38
C THR A 822 33.98 27.89 13.09
N GLU A 823 33.94 26.94 12.15
CA GLU A 823 33.23 27.10 10.87
C GLU A 823 31.71 26.91 10.98
N MET A 824 31.21 26.08 11.89
CA MET A 824 29.79 25.69 11.95
C MET A 824 29.03 26.20 13.17
N TYR A 825 29.74 26.45 14.28
CA TYR A 825 29.13 26.74 15.58
C TYR A 825 29.75 27.96 16.28
N ALA A 826 30.31 28.89 15.51
CA ALA A 826 30.94 30.11 16.03
C ALA A 826 31.97 29.89 17.17
N GLY A 827 32.60 28.71 17.24
CA GLY A 827 33.53 28.34 18.31
C GLY A 827 32.88 27.97 19.65
N GLN A 828 31.56 27.82 19.72
CA GLN A 828 30.82 27.60 20.95
C GLN A 828 30.42 26.14 21.15
N VAL A 829 30.90 25.53 22.23
CA VAL A 829 30.55 24.15 22.62
C VAL A 829 30.23 24.07 24.11
N VAL A 830 29.21 23.28 24.45
CA VAL A 830 28.89 22.89 25.83
C VAL A 830 28.83 21.38 25.89
N ILE A 831 29.55 20.77 26.83
CA ILE A 831 29.54 19.32 27.06
C ILE A 831 28.66 19.03 28.26
N ASN A 832 27.70 18.13 28.08
CA ASN A 832 26.87 17.59 29.14
C ASN A 832 26.89 16.06 29.13
N CYS A 833 26.96 15.46 30.32
CA CYS A 833 26.78 14.03 30.52
C CYS A 833 25.42 13.80 31.15
N THR A 834 24.52 13.18 30.38
CA THR A 834 23.16 12.92 30.82
C THR A 834 23.11 11.56 31.53
N PRO A 835 22.48 11.49 32.72
CA PRO A 835 22.24 10.23 33.43
C PRO A 835 21.50 9.18 32.59
N PRO A 836 21.44 7.91 33.03
CA PRO A 836 20.67 6.87 32.36
C PRO A 836 19.21 7.25 32.15
N PHE A 837 18.69 6.91 30.96
CA PHE A 837 17.29 7.15 30.60
C PHE A 837 16.31 6.56 31.62
N GLY A 838 15.21 7.28 31.91
CA GLY A 838 14.17 6.84 32.85
C GLY A 838 14.44 7.13 34.34
N THR A 839 15.56 7.80 34.65
CA THR A 839 15.87 8.28 35.99
C THR A 839 15.35 9.71 36.22
N VAL A 840 15.16 10.11 37.47
CA VAL A 840 14.77 11.51 37.79
C VAL A 840 15.90 12.46 37.43
N GLU A 841 17.13 12.03 37.68
CA GLU A 841 18.37 12.76 37.43
C GLU A 841 18.55 13.07 35.93
N TYR A 842 18.07 12.20 35.03
CA TYR A 842 18.04 12.45 33.59
C TYR A 842 17.31 13.75 33.27
N TYR A 843 16.07 13.90 33.76
CA TYR A 843 15.26 15.09 33.50
C TYR A 843 15.80 16.32 34.23
N GLN A 844 16.32 16.15 35.44
CA GLN A 844 16.98 17.24 36.18
C GLN A 844 18.22 17.77 35.45
N SER A 845 19.03 16.91 34.82
CA SER A 845 20.16 17.37 33.99
C SER A 845 19.66 18.10 32.74
N MET A 846 18.61 17.60 32.07
CA MET A 846 18.04 18.31 30.92
C MET A 846 17.54 19.71 31.29
N GLU A 847 16.88 19.83 32.43
CA GLU A 847 16.37 21.11 32.96
C GLU A 847 17.51 22.05 33.35
N ASN A 848 18.50 21.56 34.11
CA ASN A 848 19.57 22.38 34.65
C ASN A 848 20.65 22.76 33.64
N ASP A 849 20.87 21.92 32.62
CA ASP A 849 21.92 22.13 31.63
C ASP A 849 21.30 22.62 30.31
N ALA A 850 20.54 21.76 29.62
CA ALA A 850 20.06 22.07 28.27
C ALA A 850 19.01 23.19 28.22
N ALA A 851 18.00 23.15 29.09
CA ALA A 851 16.96 24.17 29.11
C ALA A 851 17.51 25.54 29.53
N LYS A 852 18.42 25.59 30.53
CA LYS A 852 19.08 26.84 30.92
C LYS A 852 19.96 27.42 29.81
N THR A 853 20.76 26.59 29.12
CA THR A 853 21.56 27.06 27.98
C THR A 853 20.69 27.56 26.82
N LEU A 854 19.60 26.87 26.51
CA LEU A 854 18.66 27.35 25.50
C LEU A 854 18.01 28.67 25.93
N LEU A 855 17.64 28.79 27.21
CA LEU A 855 17.05 30.01 27.75
C LEU A 855 18.02 31.20 27.77
N SER A 856 19.34 30.99 27.94
CA SER A 856 20.30 32.08 27.80
C SER A 856 20.39 32.60 26.36
N ILE A 857 20.33 31.70 25.37
CA ILE A 857 20.27 32.06 23.94
C ILE A 857 18.97 32.80 23.61
N VAL A 858 17.86 32.31 24.17
CA VAL A 858 16.55 32.95 24.10
C VAL A 858 16.56 34.32 24.78
N ALA A 859 17.22 34.52 25.91
CA ALA A 859 17.27 35.82 26.57
C ALA A 859 18.13 36.85 25.81
N GLU A 860 19.10 36.39 25.02
CA GLU A 860 20.00 37.26 24.26
C GLU A 860 19.30 37.89 23.05
N ALA A 861 19.04 39.20 23.12
CA ALA A 861 18.29 39.93 22.10
C ALA A 861 18.95 39.96 20.71
N ALA A 862 20.27 39.83 20.64
CA ALA A 862 21.04 39.84 19.38
C ALA A 862 21.01 38.49 18.63
N THR A 863 20.57 37.42 19.27
CA THR A 863 20.67 36.05 18.75
C THR A 863 19.35 35.62 18.09
N GLY A 864 19.41 34.92 16.96
CA GLY A 864 18.22 34.50 16.20
C GLY A 864 17.93 35.33 14.94
N PHE A 865 16.79 35.06 14.31
CA PHE A 865 16.25 35.79 13.17
C PHE A 865 15.24 36.83 13.65
N SER A 866 15.27 38.03 13.06
CA SER A 866 14.40 39.15 13.49
C SER A 866 12.91 38.91 13.30
N THR A 867 12.53 38.11 12.30
CA THR A 867 11.13 37.77 11.97
C THR A 867 11.04 36.32 11.51
N GLY A 868 9.83 35.74 11.53
CA GLY A 868 9.57 34.43 10.95
C GLY A 868 9.82 34.40 9.45
N LYS A 869 9.49 35.49 8.75
CA LYS A 869 9.78 35.66 7.32
C LYS A 869 11.29 35.63 7.04
N ALA A 870 12.09 36.34 7.85
CA ALA A 870 13.54 36.36 7.68
C ALA A 870 14.17 34.96 7.86
N PHE A 871 13.68 34.17 8.81
CA PHE A 871 14.06 32.77 8.96
C PHE A 871 13.64 31.94 7.75
N LEU A 872 12.37 32.04 7.35
CA LEU A 872 11.81 31.27 6.25
C LEU A 872 12.56 31.50 4.93
N ASP A 873 12.81 32.76 4.59
CA ASP A 873 13.56 33.14 3.38
C ASP A 873 15.00 32.61 3.45
N CYS A 874 15.63 32.64 4.63
CA CYS A 874 16.96 32.08 4.83
C CYS A 874 16.98 30.55 4.63
N LEU A 875 16.05 29.84 5.27
CA LEU A 875 15.94 28.38 5.14
C LEU A 875 15.68 27.94 3.69
N ARG A 876 14.78 28.63 2.98
CA ARG A 876 14.48 28.39 1.56
C ARG A 876 15.73 28.53 0.70
N ILE A 877 16.53 29.57 0.91
CA ILE A 877 17.79 29.79 0.18
C ILE A 877 18.82 28.69 0.49
N VAL A 878 18.96 28.30 1.77
CA VAL A 878 19.90 27.24 2.15
C VAL A 878 19.52 25.92 1.49
N LEU A 879 18.25 25.51 1.59
CA LEU A 879 17.73 24.30 0.97
C LEU A 879 17.92 24.31 -0.55
N ALA A 880 17.61 25.43 -1.21
CA ALA A 880 17.80 25.59 -2.64
C ALA A 880 19.28 25.49 -3.03
N LYS A 881 20.21 26.10 -2.28
CA LYS A 881 21.65 26.01 -2.54
C LYS A 881 22.17 24.57 -2.44
N ILE A 882 21.75 23.84 -1.39
CA ILE A 882 22.19 22.44 -1.21
C ILE A 882 21.61 21.56 -2.32
N SER A 883 20.31 21.68 -2.62
CA SER A 883 19.63 20.90 -3.67
C SER A 883 20.11 21.22 -5.10
N PHE A 884 20.35 22.50 -5.42
CA PHE A 884 20.89 22.91 -6.72
C PHE A 884 22.26 22.29 -7.00
N TRP A 885 23.11 22.20 -5.98
CA TRP A 885 24.44 21.61 -6.11
C TRP A 885 24.39 20.11 -6.42
N THR A 886 23.37 19.38 -5.92
CA THR A 886 23.18 17.96 -6.23
C THR A 886 22.76 17.72 -7.68
N GLY A 887 21.97 18.63 -8.27
CA GLY A 887 21.55 18.56 -9.67
C GLY A 887 22.70 18.67 -10.68
N ARG A 888 23.82 19.34 -10.34
CA ARG A 888 25.02 19.45 -11.20
C ARG A 888 25.84 18.17 -11.29
N ALA A 889 25.83 17.32 -10.26
CA ALA A 889 26.46 16.00 -10.31
C ALA A 889 25.72 15.05 -11.27
N TRP A 890 24.38 15.13 -11.30
CA TRP A 890 23.51 14.39 -12.21
C TRP A 890 23.54 14.91 -13.65
N THR A 891 23.53 16.23 -13.87
CA THR A 891 23.61 16.80 -15.23
C THR A 891 24.96 16.57 -15.91
N LYS A 892 26.05 16.38 -15.17
CA LYS A 892 27.36 16.01 -15.74
C LYS A 892 27.42 14.53 -16.19
N ALA A 893 26.62 13.65 -15.60
CA ALA A 893 26.42 12.28 -16.08
C ALA A 893 25.45 12.21 -17.28
N ARG A 894 24.41 13.06 -17.29
CA ARG A 894 23.38 13.09 -18.33
C ARG A 894 23.81 13.83 -19.61
N ARG A 895 24.64 14.89 -19.52
CA ARG A 895 25.14 15.65 -20.68
C ARG A 895 26.12 14.89 -21.57
N THR A 896 26.73 13.81 -21.07
CA THR A 896 27.64 12.96 -21.87
C THR A 896 26.90 11.90 -22.69
N TRP A 897 25.57 11.80 -22.54
CA TRP A 897 24.73 10.81 -23.25
C TRP A 897 23.61 11.42 -24.11
N CYS A 898 23.30 12.72 -23.97
CA CYS A 898 22.21 13.38 -24.71
C CYS A 898 22.67 14.44 -25.72
N SER A 899 23.85 14.28 -26.32
CA SER A 899 24.31 15.12 -27.44
C SER A 899 24.46 14.29 -28.72
N ARG A 900 23.34 13.79 -29.26
CA ARG A 900 23.21 13.37 -30.66
C ARG A 900 21.75 13.01 -30.94
N ILE A 901 21.12 13.87 -31.75
CA ILE A 901 20.13 13.59 -32.79
C ILE A 901 19.08 14.72 -32.81
N SER A 902 18.96 15.31 -33.99
CA SER A 902 18.35 16.59 -34.32
C SER A 902 16.85 16.49 -34.56
N ASN A 903 16.14 17.55 -34.17
CA ASN A 903 14.82 17.91 -34.67
C ASN A 903 14.87 18.20 -36.18
N ASN A 904 14.22 17.35 -36.97
CA ASN A 904 13.55 17.72 -38.21
C ASN A 904 12.75 16.51 -38.67
N ASP A 905 11.43 16.55 -38.44
CA ASP A 905 10.37 15.97 -39.30
C ASP A 905 9.00 16.16 -38.60
N PHE A 906 8.74 17.40 -38.15
CA PHE A 906 7.45 17.83 -37.57
C PHE A 906 6.61 18.64 -38.58
N LEU A 907 6.90 18.51 -39.88
CA LEU A 907 6.24 19.25 -40.96
C LEU A 907 5.76 18.38 -42.13
N GLU A 908 5.48 17.10 -41.87
CA GLU A 908 4.77 16.21 -42.81
C GLU A 908 3.58 15.48 -42.18
N PHE A 909 3.09 15.98 -41.03
CA PHE A 909 1.88 15.45 -40.38
C PHE A 909 0.66 16.38 -40.45
N PHE A 910 0.75 17.48 -41.20
CA PHE A 910 -0.31 18.50 -41.32
C PHE A 910 -0.94 18.65 -42.71
N ALA A 911 -0.66 17.75 -43.65
CA ALA A 911 -1.24 17.80 -44.99
C ALA A 911 -1.65 16.41 -45.48
N LEU A 912 -2.89 16.00 -45.16
CA LEU A 912 -3.80 15.18 -46.00
C LEU A 912 -5.09 14.86 -45.21
N GLY A 913 -5.73 15.90 -44.68
CA GLY A 913 -7.14 15.86 -44.28
C GLY A 913 -7.99 16.49 -45.38
N ALA A 914 -8.36 15.72 -46.40
CA ALA A 914 -9.46 16.04 -47.33
C ALA A 914 -9.72 14.87 -48.31
N THR A 915 -11.01 14.64 -48.63
CA THR A 915 -11.58 13.79 -49.72
C THR A 915 -11.43 12.26 -49.56
N CYS A 916 -12.43 11.37 -49.69
CA CYS A 916 -13.75 11.35 -50.35
C CYS A 916 -14.58 10.20 -49.68
N ARG A 917 -15.80 10.40 -49.15
CA ARG A 917 -17.12 10.24 -49.79
C ARG A 917 -17.18 9.43 -51.11
N SER A 918 -18.15 8.50 -51.12
CA SER A 918 -18.75 7.74 -52.24
C SER A 918 -17.91 6.66 -52.94
N LEU A 919 -18.12 5.41 -52.52
CA LEU A 919 -18.89 4.40 -53.28
C LEU A 919 -19.35 3.29 -52.33
#